data_AF-A0A2H0PJK4-F1
#
_entry.id   AF-A0A2H0PJK4-F1
#
_cell.length_a   1.000
_cell.length_b   1.000
_cell.length_c   1.000
_cell.angle_alpha   90.00
_cell.angle_beta   90.00
_cell.angle_gamma   90.00
#
_symmetry.space_group_name_H-M   'P 1'
#
loop_
_entity.id
_entity.type
_entity.pdbx_description
1 polymer ?
#
loop_
_entity_poly.entity_id
_entity_poly.type
_entity_poly.pdbx_seq_one_letter_code
_entity_poly.pdbx_strand_id
1 'polypeptide(L)'
;MRRREANQDRLPRPALFGVRAVKCQVNNLALNRPDPYGSGMRLDQWLVENAFFDSREKARQEILAGRVRQKPSGIVMDKPGQKVPKNLEVEIEAKARFVSRAGDKLEGLLENHPIEFRDRWVLDVGSSTGGFTDCVLQRGAAGVYDVDVGTHQLHEKIRNDSRVKIFEETDIREIDLSQLQPPPDYVLIDVAFISIRLFIRKLLNQFPQATFIILFKPQFESGREIPKKKGIVADEDRMEAQKEMLQFLEGLGFNATIVEDSKLKGTKGNQESFIVGQLQIPAHVFRTYDIRGHAETDLKCDVIERIGVVLARKVIADAQSRLILRRPRVGIGRDARLSSDRILATLAKGLSRYPVDLINLGSLPTPVVYFANHRLDLDACFQITASHNPGEDNGLKMMIGQNTLFGEAIQGIGDEAAELMLADSPVDVKFVENWNGELKREYLKFLHDQFTFKRKFKLVVDTGNGMAGALVREVLTPYCSEIEILYEGIDCSFPHHPADPTVAENLKDLRNTVKERGAELGLAYDGDGDRVGLVSSSGRIFWGDEILMLLAEKVLRDQPGAVIIGEVKCSEKLFQMIQSRGGKSEMYKTGHSLIKKRMKEVGAAIAGEMSGHLFFADRYFGFDDALYASLRILEVIDEFNIDLDRWIEQFPSGVSTPEIRMECTREEKAWLVNKVIEYFRQEPEVRINSIDGVRVSFEDGAWLLVRASNTQEVVVIRIEAPDQSRLDSLKSELSKIISKEIPYV
;
A
#
# COMPACT_ATOMS: atom_id res chain seq x y z
N MET A 1 -35.34 15.20 -48.04
CA MET A 1 -35.16 14.08 -49.00
C MET A 1 -34.89 12.83 -48.16
N ARG A 2 -35.41 11.62 -48.41
CA ARG A 2 -36.18 11.06 -49.54
C ARG A 2 -37.46 10.32 -49.03
N ARG A 3 -38.46 10.15 -49.90
CA ARG A 3 -39.52 9.12 -49.80
C ARG A 3 -38.95 7.75 -50.30
N ARG A 4 -39.59 6.57 -50.29
CA ARG A 4 -41.02 6.21 -50.53
C ARG A 4 -41.25 4.67 -50.44
N GLU A 5 -42.49 4.22 -50.14
CA GLU A 5 -43.17 2.93 -50.54
C GLU A 5 -42.51 1.55 -50.19
N ALA A 6 -43.19 0.39 -50.05
CA ALA A 6 -44.58 -0.10 -50.28
C ALA A 6 -44.99 -1.11 -49.14
N ASN A 7 -46.25 -1.30 -48.71
CA ASN A 7 -47.35 -2.12 -49.30
C ASN A 7 -46.95 -3.59 -49.63
N GLN A 8 -47.74 -4.65 -49.43
CA GLN A 8 -49.08 -4.88 -48.83
C GLN A 8 -49.31 -6.41 -48.77
N ASP A 9 -50.11 -6.97 -47.84
CA ASP A 9 -51.07 -8.05 -48.19
C ASP A 9 -52.09 -8.40 -47.08
N ARG A 10 -53.25 -8.97 -47.46
CA ARG A 10 -54.43 -9.18 -46.59
C ARG A 10 -55.17 -10.51 -46.86
N LEU A 11 -55.53 -11.20 -45.77
CA LEU A 11 -56.81 -11.94 -45.55
C LEU A 11 -57.05 -13.23 -46.39
N PRO A 12 -57.95 -14.19 -45.98
CA PRO A 12 -59.25 -13.97 -45.31
C PRO A 12 -59.71 -14.93 -44.16
N ARG A 13 -60.84 -14.53 -43.54
CA ARG A 13 -61.77 -15.29 -42.66
C ARG A 13 -62.93 -15.89 -43.52
N PRO A 14 -63.77 -16.90 -43.13
CA PRO A 14 -64.56 -17.07 -41.88
C PRO A 14 -64.38 -18.50 -41.26
N ALA A 15 -65.27 -19.21 -40.52
CA ALA A 15 -66.69 -19.10 -40.08
C ALA A 15 -66.87 -19.91 -38.76
N LEU A 16 -67.66 -19.55 -37.73
CA LEU A 16 -69.14 -19.46 -37.47
C LEU A 16 -69.80 -20.74 -36.86
N PHE A 17 -70.68 -20.53 -35.87
CA PHE A 17 -71.54 -21.48 -35.12
C PHE A 17 -70.85 -22.49 -34.14
N GLY A 18 -71.44 -22.92 -33.02
CA GLY A 18 -72.65 -22.45 -32.32
C GLY A 18 -73.21 -23.43 -31.25
N VAL A 19 -73.77 -22.87 -30.16
CA VAL A 19 -74.88 -23.40 -29.31
C VAL A 19 -74.69 -24.61 -28.35
N ARG A 20 -74.91 -24.31 -27.05
CA ARG A 20 -75.48 -25.09 -25.90
C ARG A 20 -75.43 -26.63 -25.82
N ALA A 21 -74.81 -27.08 -24.72
CA ALA A 21 -75.33 -27.95 -23.64
C ALA A 21 -76.24 -29.17 -23.94
N VAL A 22 -75.77 -30.36 -23.51
CA VAL A 22 -76.61 -31.52 -23.17
C VAL A 22 -76.12 -32.17 -21.87
N LYS A 23 -77.01 -32.32 -20.88
CA LYS A 23 -76.87 -33.34 -19.81
C LYS A 23 -77.37 -34.67 -20.37
N CYS A 24 -76.61 -35.75 -20.23
CA CYS A 24 -77.19 -37.09 -20.30
C CYS A 24 -76.52 -38.00 -19.26
N GLN A 25 -77.34 -38.71 -18.48
CA GLN A 25 -76.91 -39.93 -17.80
C GLN A 25 -76.67 -41.02 -18.89
N VAL A 26 -76.02 -42.14 -18.62
CA VAL A 26 -76.70 -43.35 -18.10
C VAL A 26 -75.67 -44.50 -18.01
N ASN A 27 -75.88 -45.40 -17.04
CA ASN A 27 -75.35 -46.76 -16.88
C ASN A 27 -73.88 -47.01 -16.51
N ASN A 28 -73.72 -47.41 -15.25
CA ASN A 28 -73.13 -48.69 -14.81
C ASN A 28 -72.69 -49.64 -15.94
N LEU A 29 -71.38 -49.87 -16.02
CA LEU A 29 -70.81 -51.16 -16.40
C LEU A 29 -69.77 -51.54 -15.35
N ALA A 30 -70.05 -52.61 -14.60
CA ALA A 30 -69.14 -53.13 -13.59
C ALA A 30 -67.94 -53.78 -14.29
N LEU A 31 -66.78 -53.14 -14.20
CA LEU A 31 -65.50 -53.71 -14.60
C LEU A 31 -64.64 -53.89 -13.34
N ASN A 32 -64.38 -55.15 -12.99
CA ASN A 32 -63.49 -55.54 -11.92
C ASN A 32 -62.13 -54.85 -12.09
N ARG A 33 -61.79 -53.91 -11.20
CA ARG A 33 -60.41 -53.49 -10.98
C ARG A 33 -59.86 -54.28 -9.79
N PRO A 34 -58.67 -54.90 -9.90
CA PRO A 34 -58.02 -55.50 -8.75
C PRO A 34 -57.67 -54.41 -7.72
N ASP A 35 -57.77 -54.76 -6.45
CA ASP A 35 -57.41 -53.90 -5.32
C ASP A 35 -55.90 -53.53 -5.40
N PRO A 36 -55.52 -52.26 -5.57
CA PRO A 36 -54.13 -51.85 -5.59
C PRO A 36 -53.49 -51.79 -4.18
N TYR A 37 -54.27 -52.00 -3.11
CA TYR A 37 -53.85 -51.89 -1.72
C TYR A 37 -53.73 -53.24 -1.01
N GLY A 38 -52.99 -54.18 -1.62
CA GLY A 38 -52.56 -55.42 -0.97
C GLY A 38 -51.88 -55.16 0.38
N SER A 39 -52.66 -55.27 1.46
CA SER A 39 -52.27 -55.03 2.86
C SER A 39 -51.37 -53.80 3.08
N GLY A 40 -51.85 -52.60 2.72
CA GLY A 40 -51.08 -51.36 2.93
C GLY A 40 -50.61 -51.17 4.38
N MET A 41 -49.31 -50.98 4.55
CA MET A 41 -48.63 -50.81 5.85
C MET A 41 -48.77 -49.36 6.35
N ARG A 42 -48.76 -49.15 7.67
CA ARG A 42 -48.74 -47.79 8.25
C ARG A 42 -47.44 -47.07 7.91
N LEU A 43 -47.49 -45.79 7.56
CA LEU A 43 -46.30 -44.98 7.31
C LEU A 43 -45.28 -45.03 8.47
N ASP A 44 -45.75 -44.95 9.73
CA ASP A 44 -44.90 -45.02 10.92
C ASP A 44 -44.17 -46.36 11.12
N GLN A 45 -44.62 -47.42 10.46
CA GLN A 45 -43.97 -48.72 10.45
C GLN A 45 -43.12 -48.89 9.19
N TRP A 46 -43.63 -48.47 8.03
CA TRP A 46 -42.93 -48.53 6.75
C TRP A 46 -41.59 -47.78 6.78
N LEU A 47 -41.53 -46.59 7.41
CA LEU A 47 -40.29 -45.83 7.55
C LEU A 47 -39.23 -46.54 8.40
N VAL A 48 -39.64 -47.32 9.40
CA VAL A 48 -38.72 -48.09 10.25
C VAL A 48 -38.24 -49.35 9.53
N GLU A 49 -39.14 -50.07 8.85
CA GLU A 49 -38.80 -51.25 8.06
C GLU A 49 -37.90 -50.93 6.85
N ASN A 50 -37.99 -49.71 6.31
CA ASN A 50 -37.08 -49.20 5.28
C ASN A 50 -35.89 -48.39 5.86
N ALA A 51 -35.59 -48.57 7.15
CA ALA A 51 -34.40 -48.04 7.83
C ALA A 51 -34.22 -46.50 7.83
N PHE A 52 -35.28 -45.71 7.63
CA PHE A 52 -35.22 -44.25 7.78
C PHE A 52 -35.14 -43.81 9.26
N PHE A 53 -35.66 -44.61 10.20
CA PHE A 53 -35.62 -44.34 11.64
C PHE A 53 -35.55 -45.61 12.47
N ASP A 54 -34.74 -45.63 13.54
CA ASP A 54 -34.52 -46.80 14.41
C ASP A 54 -35.75 -47.23 15.25
N SER A 55 -36.79 -46.40 15.30
CA SER A 55 -37.99 -46.70 16.09
C SER A 55 -39.24 -46.01 15.55
N ARG A 56 -40.40 -46.64 15.81
CA ARG A 56 -41.70 -46.08 15.42
C ARG A 56 -42.02 -44.78 16.15
N GLU A 57 -41.47 -44.56 17.34
CA GLU A 57 -41.68 -43.32 18.10
C GLU A 57 -40.96 -42.14 17.42
N LYS A 58 -39.68 -42.31 17.05
CA LYS A 58 -38.94 -41.33 16.22
C LYS A 58 -39.69 -41.07 14.91
N ALA A 59 -40.08 -42.13 14.19
CA ALA A 59 -40.80 -41.97 12.92
C ALA A 59 -42.12 -41.19 13.09
N ARG A 60 -42.89 -41.41 14.17
CA ARG A 60 -44.12 -40.66 14.46
C ARG A 60 -43.85 -39.19 14.74
N GLN A 61 -42.81 -38.86 15.49
CA GLN A 61 -42.43 -37.47 15.77
C GLN A 61 -42.06 -36.72 14.49
N GLU A 62 -41.29 -37.33 13.60
CA GLU A 62 -40.84 -36.71 12.35
C GLU A 62 -41.97 -36.56 11.31
N ILE A 63 -42.90 -37.53 11.25
CA ILE A 63 -44.15 -37.44 10.48
C ILE A 63 -45.02 -36.28 11.00
N LEU A 64 -45.26 -36.21 12.32
CA LEU A 64 -46.09 -35.16 12.93
C LEU A 64 -45.46 -33.77 12.83
N ALA A 65 -44.12 -33.70 12.77
CA ALA A 65 -43.37 -32.48 12.48
C ALA A 65 -43.36 -32.09 10.99
N GLY A 66 -44.04 -32.86 10.11
CA GLY A 66 -44.15 -32.57 8.68
C GLY A 66 -42.88 -32.82 7.86
N ARG A 67 -41.88 -33.51 8.42
CA ARG A 67 -40.55 -33.69 7.79
C ARG A 67 -40.45 -34.89 6.84
N VAL A 68 -41.53 -35.63 6.63
CA VAL A 68 -41.59 -36.76 5.68
C VAL A 68 -42.36 -36.31 4.43
N ARG A 69 -41.74 -36.40 3.25
CA ARG A 69 -42.37 -36.00 1.97
C ARG A 69 -42.38 -37.15 0.97
N GLN A 70 -43.48 -37.32 0.23
CA GLN A 70 -43.60 -38.33 -0.82
C GLN A 70 -42.93 -37.88 -2.13
N LYS A 71 -42.03 -38.69 -2.69
CA LYS A 71 -41.48 -38.49 -4.04
C LYS A 71 -42.36 -39.12 -5.13
N PRO A 72 -42.40 -38.55 -6.35
CA PRO A 72 -41.88 -37.24 -6.75
C PRO A 72 -42.82 -36.06 -6.39
N SER A 73 -43.98 -36.34 -5.78
CA SER A 73 -45.07 -35.37 -5.60
C SER A 73 -44.78 -34.19 -4.65
N GLY A 74 -43.79 -34.30 -3.77
CA GLY A 74 -43.45 -33.31 -2.74
C GLY A 74 -44.47 -33.20 -1.59
N ILE A 75 -45.51 -34.04 -1.59
CA ILE A 75 -46.62 -34.00 -0.62
C ILE A 75 -46.09 -34.35 0.77
N VAL A 76 -46.32 -33.46 1.73
CA VAL A 76 -46.02 -33.71 3.16
C VAL A 76 -46.93 -34.83 3.66
N MET A 77 -46.31 -35.85 4.25
CA MET A 77 -46.97 -36.99 4.83
C MET A 77 -47.06 -36.77 6.34
N ASP A 78 -48.22 -36.29 6.80
CA ASP A 78 -48.47 -35.79 8.17
C ASP A 78 -49.17 -36.78 9.12
N LYS A 79 -49.64 -37.93 8.59
CA LYS A 79 -50.48 -38.91 9.30
C LYS A 79 -49.73 -40.21 9.56
N PRO A 80 -49.23 -40.49 10.79
CA PRO A 80 -48.41 -41.67 11.05
C PRO A 80 -49.11 -43.01 10.81
N GLY A 81 -50.45 -43.02 10.96
CA GLY A 81 -51.28 -44.21 10.73
C GLY A 81 -51.77 -44.41 9.29
N GLN A 82 -51.45 -43.52 8.34
CA GLN A 82 -51.93 -43.68 6.97
C GLN A 82 -51.31 -44.90 6.30
N LYS A 83 -52.11 -45.65 5.52
CA LYS A 83 -51.65 -46.82 4.79
C LYS A 83 -50.94 -46.38 3.51
N VAL A 84 -49.72 -46.89 3.30
CA VAL A 84 -48.88 -46.55 2.16
C VAL A 84 -48.61 -47.77 1.28
N PRO A 85 -48.42 -47.59 -0.05
CA PRO A 85 -48.04 -48.68 -0.94
C PRO A 85 -46.60 -49.12 -0.68
N LYS A 86 -46.26 -50.38 -1.02
CA LYS A 86 -44.93 -50.93 -0.76
C LYS A 86 -43.80 -50.20 -1.50
N ASN A 87 -44.09 -49.64 -2.67
CA ASN A 87 -43.18 -48.89 -3.52
C ASN A 87 -43.25 -47.36 -3.28
N LEU A 88 -43.59 -46.93 -2.07
CA LEU A 88 -43.48 -45.53 -1.69
C LEU A 88 -42.01 -45.09 -1.75
N GLU A 89 -41.73 -43.94 -2.36
CA GLU A 89 -40.46 -43.24 -2.17
C GLU A 89 -40.70 -42.02 -1.28
N VAL A 90 -39.80 -41.80 -0.32
CA VAL A 90 -39.87 -40.67 0.62
C VAL A 90 -38.55 -39.90 0.65
N GLU A 91 -38.65 -38.66 1.09
CA GLU A 91 -37.54 -37.82 1.48
C GLU A 91 -37.76 -37.34 2.92
N ILE A 92 -36.70 -37.40 3.72
CA ILE A 92 -36.70 -36.92 5.10
C ILE A 92 -35.99 -35.56 5.12
N GLU A 93 -36.71 -34.53 5.53
CA GLU A 93 -36.18 -33.18 5.69
C GLU A 93 -35.28 -33.14 6.92
N ALA A 94 -33.98 -32.88 6.72
CA ALA A 94 -33.00 -32.90 7.79
C ALA A 94 -33.33 -31.86 8.88
N LYS A 95 -33.02 -32.19 10.14
CA LYS A 95 -33.25 -31.29 11.27
C LYS A 95 -32.35 -30.06 11.12
N ALA A 96 -32.95 -28.87 10.99
CA ALA A 96 -32.22 -27.61 10.86
C ALA A 96 -31.23 -27.44 12.02
N ARG A 97 -29.95 -27.22 11.68
CA ARG A 97 -28.85 -27.11 12.64
C ARG A 97 -28.82 -25.75 13.34
N PHE A 98 -29.31 -24.72 12.64
CA PHE A 98 -29.40 -23.34 13.12
C PHE A 98 -30.84 -22.83 13.02
N VAL A 99 -31.16 -21.76 13.73
CA VAL A 99 -32.51 -21.14 13.73
C VAL A 99 -32.98 -20.64 12.36
N SER A 100 -32.08 -20.46 11.38
CA SER A 100 -32.46 -20.17 10.00
C SER A 100 -31.38 -20.58 8.99
N ARG A 101 -31.78 -20.61 7.70
CA ARG A 101 -30.90 -20.91 6.55
C ARG A 101 -29.67 -20.00 6.43
N ALA A 102 -29.63 -18.86 7.12
CA ALA A 102 -28.43 -18.02 7.16
C ALA A 102 -27.31 -18.73 7.93
N GLY A 103 -27.61 -19.38 9.05
CA GLY A 103 -26.61 -20.16 9.80
C GLY A 103 -26.00 -21.29 8.96
N ASP A 104 -26.80 -21.98 8.15
CA ASP A 104 -26.30 -23.03 7.25
C ASP A 104 -25.37 -22.47 6.13
N LYS A 105 -25.57 -21.21 5.71
CA LYS A 105 -24.65 -20.55 4.75
C LYS A 105 -23.30 -20.27 5.41
N LEU A 106 -23.31 -19.67 6.60
CA LEU A 106 -22.09 -19.31 7.33
C LEU A 106 -21.33 -20.56 7.73
N GLU A 107 -22.02 -21.60 8.21
CA GLU A 107 -21.41 -22.90 8.47
C GLU A 107 -20.75 -23.49 7.21
N GLY A 108 -21.39 -23.36 6.05
CA GLY A 108 -20.82 -23.79 4.76
C GLY A 108 -19.49 -23.13 4.43
N LEU A 109 -19.33 -21.83 4.73
CA LEU A 109 -18.04 -21.13 4.64
C LEU A 109 -17.05 -21.66 5.69
N LEU A 110 -17.49 -21.80 6.94
CA LEU A 110 -16.65 -22.17 8.08
C LEU A 110 -16.19 -23.64 8.11
N GLU A 111 -16.80 -24.50 7.30
CA GLU A 111 -16.31 -25.85 6.98
C GLU A 111 -15.10 -25.81 6.05
N ASN A 112 -15.08 -24.87 5.09
CA ASN A 112 -14.01 -24.73 4.11
C ASN A 112 -12.86 -23.87 4.68
N HIS A 113 -13.19 -22.86 5.49
CA HIS A 113 -12.27 -21.88 6.09
C HIS A 113 -12.51 -21.82 7.61
N PRO A 114 -11.79 -22.62 8.42
CA PRO A 114 -12.02 -22.67 9.86
C PRO A 114 -11.66 -21.36 10.57
N ILE A 115 -12.67 -20.60 10.99
CA ILE A 115 -12.52 -19.39 11.83
C ILE A 115 -12.92 -19.74 13.26
N GLU A 116 -12.06 -19.42 14.23
CA GLU A 116 -12.28 -19.70 15.66
C GLU A 116 -12.94 -18.51 16.37
N PHE A 117 -14.22 -18.68 16.75
CA PHE A 117 -14.98 -17.70 17.53
C PHE A 117 -14.85 -17.89 19.05
N ARG A 118 -14.07 -18.89 19.52
CA ARG A 118 -13.96 -19.21 20.94
C ARG A 118 -13.45 -18.02 21.74
N ASP A 119 -14.20 -17.63 22.77
CA ASP A 119 -13.89 -16.53 23.69
C ASP A 119 -13.85 -15.14 23.02
N ARG A 120 -14.39 -15.02 21.79
CA ARG A 120 -14.40 -13.80 20.97
C ARG A 120 -15.75 -13.10 21.01
N TRP A 121 -15.74 -11.77 20.83
CA TRP A 121 -16.94 -10.97 20.65
C TRP A 121 -17.25 -10.75 19.18
N VAL A 122 -18.54 -10.79 18.85
CA VAL A 122 -19.03 -10.70 17.47
C VAL A 122 -20.08 -9.59 17.36
N LEU A 123 -20.10 -8.87 16.25
CA LEU A 123 -21.19 -7.99 15.85
C LEU A 123 -21.89 -8.62 14.64
N ASP A 124 -23.17 -8.95 14.74
CA ASP A 124 -24.00 -9.46 13.62
C ASP A 124 -24.92 -8.35 13.12
N VAL A 125 -24.70 -7.91 11.87
CA VAL A 125 -25.41 -6.79 11.25
C VAL A 125 -26.45 -7.31 10.25
N GLY A 126 -27.73 -7.10 10.56
CA GLY A 126 -28.86 -7.67 9.83
C GLY A 126 -29.23 -9.07 10.31
N SER A 127 -29.12 -9.33 11.63
CA SER A 127 -29.28 -10.65 12.23
C SER A 127 -30.64 -11.30 11.95
N SER A 128 -31.70 -10.49 11.78
CA SER A 128 -33.09 -10.89 11.48
C SER A 128 -33.61 -12.03 12.37
N THR A 129 -33.40 -13.28 11.98
CA THR A 129 -33.84 -14.48 12.75
C THR A 129 -32.78 -14.99 13.74
N GLY A 130 -31.56 -14.46 13.69
CA GLY A 130 -30.41 -14.85 14.51
C GLY A 130 -29.62 -16.03 13.93
N GLY A 131 -29.63 -16.21 12.60
CA GLY A 131 -29.03 -17.39 11.95
C GLY A 131 -27.50 -17.42 12.03
N PHE A 132 -26.85 -16.27 11.76
CA PHE A 132 -25.41 -16.09 11.92
C PHE A 132 -25.03 -16.10 13.41
N THR A 133 -25.77 -15.36 14.26
CA THR A 133 -25.69 -15.44 15.74
C THR A 133 -25.64 -16.87 16.26
N ASP A 134 -26.59 -17.74 15.87
CA ASP A 134 -26.66 -19.13 16.31
C ASP A 134 -25.41 -19.94 15.90
N CYS A 135 -24.90 -19.69 14.69
CA CYS A 135 -23.70 -20.35 14.18
C CYS A 135 -22.46 -20.02 15.03
N VAL A 136 -22.21 -18.74 15.32
CA VAL A 136 -21.04 -18.33 16.12
C VAL A 136 -21.19 -18.64 17.60
N LEU A 137 -22.40 -18.57 18.17
CA LEU A 137 -22.67 -18.98 19.55
C LEU A 137 -22.43 -20.47 19.78
N GLN A 138 -22.79 -21.33 18.82
CA GLN A 138 -22.48 -22.77 18.84
C GLN A 138 -20.99 -23.05 18.66
N ARG A 139 -20.25 -22.15 18.01
CA ARG A 139 -18.79 -22.20 17.82
C ARG A 139 -17.99 -21.52 18.94
N GLY A 140 -18.65 -21.11 20.02
CA GLY A 140 -17.99 -20.68 21.27
C GLY A 140 -17.80 -19.17 21.45
N ALA A 141 -18.50 -18.32 20.68
CA ALA A 141 -18.51 -16.88 20.91
C ALA A 141 -18.82 -16.53 22.38
N ALA A 142 -18.02 -15.62 22.95
CA ALA A 142 -18.20 -15.09 24.30
C ALA A 142 -19.43 -14.20 24.40
N GLY A 143 -19.70 -13.43 23.34
CA GLY A 143 -20.87 -12.57 23.23
C GLY A 143 -21.11 -12.12 21.79
N VAL A 144 -22.37 -11.82 21.48
CA VAL A 144 -22.78 -11.29 20.17
C VAL A 144 -23.60 -10.02 20.37
N TYR A 145 -23.29 -8.98 19.61
CA TYR A 145 -24.12 -7.80 19.42
C TYR A 145 -24.99 -8.01 18.19
N ASP A 146 -26.28 -8.30 18.36
CA ASP A 146 -27.23 -8.44 17.25
C ASP A 146 -27.82 -7.07 16.93
N VAL A 147 -27.58 -6.54 15.72
CA VAL A 147 -28.14 -5.26 15.25
C VAL A 147 -29.08 -5.49 14.07
N ASP A 148 -30.35 -5.14 14.21
CA ASP A 148 -31.36 -5.24 13.15
C ASP A 148 -32.36 -4.07 13.20
N VAL A 149 -32.86 -3.67 12.03
CA VAL A 149 -33.87 -2.60 11.89
C VAL A 149 -35.30 -3.09 12.16
N GLY A 150 -35.51 -4.41 12.20
CA GLY A 150 -36.80 -5.02 12.50
C GLY A 150 -37.06 -5.21 13.99
N THR A 151 -38.33 -5.37 14.33
CA THR A 151 -38.80 -5.70 15.67
C THR A 151 -39.24 -7.16 15.75
N HIS A 152 -38.91 -7.84 16.85
CA HIS A 152 -39.38 -9.19 17.19
C HIS A 152 -39.08 -10.29 16.13
N GLN A 153 -37.99 -10.15 15.38
CA GLN A 153 -37.61 -11.14 14.36
C GLN A 153 -36.73 -12.28 14.92
N LEU A 154 -35.92 -12.01 15.95
CA LEU A 154 -34.99 -13.00 16.52
C LEU A 154 -35.75 -14.20 17.10
N HIS A 155 -35.29 -15.40 16.74
CA HIS A 155 -35.82 -16.66 17.25
C HIS A 155 -35.66 -16.75 18.78
N GLU A 156 -36.65 -17.33 19.48
CA GLU A 156 -36.71 -17.38 20.95
C GLU A 156 -35.43 -17.92 21.61
N LYS A 157 -34.83 -18.96 21.02
CA LYS A 157 -33.50 -19.51 21.40
C LYS A 157 -32.41 -18.44 21.52
N ILE A 158 -32.35 -17.50 20.57
CA ILE A 158 -31.32 -16.45 20.49
C ILE A 158 -31.68 -15.30 21.41
N ARG A 159 -32.97 -14.90 21.43
CA ARG A 159 -33.47 -13.85 22.34
C ARG A 159 -33.23 -14.16 23.82
N ASN A 160 -33.19 -15.44 24.18
CA ASN A 160 -33.02 -15.91 25.55
C ASN A 160 -31.57 -16.35 25.88
N ASP A 161 -30.61 -16.27 24.95
CA ASP A 161 -29.19 -16.58 25.25
C ASP A 161 -28.53 -15.37 25.93
N SER A 162 -28.03 -15.54 27.15
CA SER A 162 -27.45 -14.47 27.97
C SER A 162 -26.18 -13.83 27.39
N ARG A 163 -25.60 -14.41 26.33
CA ARG A 163 -24.45 -13.88 25.59
C ARG A 163 -24.84 -12.88 24.49
N VAL A 164 -26.13 -12.78 24.15
CA VAL A 164 -26.61 -11.89 23.07
C VAL A 164 -27.07 -10.56 23.64
N LYS A 165 -26.48 -9.47 23.14
CA LYS A 165 -26.91 -8.09 23.38
C LYS A 165 -27.68 -7.62 22.15
N ILE A 166 -28.97 -7.37 22.32
CA ILE A 166 -29.92 -7.14 21.22
C ILE A 166 -30.15 -5.64 21.00
N PHE A 167 -29.98 -5.20 19.75
CA PHE A 167 -30.32 -3.87 19.25
C PHE A 167 -31.34 -4.02 18.09
N GLU A 168 -32.59 -4.32 18.45
CA GLU A 168 -33.73 -4.26 17.51
C GLU A 168 -34.10 -2.79 17.21
N GLU A 169 -34.87 -2.55 16.14
CA GLU A 169 -35.27 -1.22 15.66
C GLU A 169 -34.09 -0.25 15.41
N THR A 170 -32.89 -0.78 15.19
CA THR A 170 -31.64 -0.01 15.20
C THR A 170 -30.95 -0.08 13.83
N ASP A 171 -30.78 1.08 13.19
CA ASP A 171 -30.03 1.18 11.94
C ASP A 171 -28.52 1.25 12.21
N ILE A 172 -27.74 0.37 11.58
CA ILE A 172 -26.28 0.32 11.71
C ILE A 172 -25.60 1.64 11.31
N ARG A 173 -26.24 2.44 10.45
CA ARG A 173 -25.78 3.79 10.06
C ARG A 173 -25.90 4.80 11.20
N GLU A 174 -26.89 4.65 12.06
CA GLU A 174 -27.23 5.62 13.11
C GLU A 174 -26.75 5.22 14.52
N ILE A 175 -26.57 3.91 14.80
CA ILE A 175 -26.10 3.43 16.12
C ILE A 175 -24.73 4.02 16.51
N ASP A 176 -24.58 4.48 17.75
CA ASP A 176 -23.26 4.76 18.31
C ASP A 176 -22.53 3.43 18.57
N LEU A 177 -21.54 3.10 17.75
CA LEU A 177 -20.80 1.86 17.85
C LEU A 177 -19.78 1.84 19.01
N SER A 178 -19.45 3.00 19.59
CA SER A 178 -18.49 3.08 20.70
C SER A 178 -19.00 2.42 21.99
N GLN A 179 -20.33 2.30 22.12
CA GLN A 179 -21.00 1.61 23.24
C GLN A 179 -20.80 0.09 23.24
N LEU A 180 -20.33 -0.51 22.14
CA LEU A 180 -20.11 -1.95 22.02
C LEU A 180 -18.83 -2.35 22.77
N GLN A 181 -18.97 -2.55 24.08
CA GLN A 181 -17.86 -2.88 25.00
C GLN A 181 -18.03 -4.29 25.63
N PRO A 182 -17.03 -5.19 25.49
CA PRO A 182 -15.77 -5.01 24.75
C PRO A 182 -16.00 -4.95 23.22
N PRO A 183 -15.05 -4.38 22.44
CA PRO A 183 -15.16 -4.31 20.99
C PRO A 183 -15.20 -5.72 20.36
N PRO A 184 -15.95 -5.92 19.26
CA PRO A 184 -15.99 -7.18 18.54
C PRO A 184 -14.66 -7.50 17.83
N ASP A 185 -14.22 -8.76 17.93
CA ASP A 185 -13.16 -9.35 17.12
C ASP A 185 -13.64 -9.70 15.70
N TYR A 186 -14.95 -9.91 15.52
CA TYR A 186 -15.58 -10.29 14.26
C TYR A 186 -16.80 -9.43 13.95
N VAL A 187 -16.96 -9.03 12.68
CA VAL A 187 -18.13 -8.33 12.18
C VAL A 187 -18.77 -9.14 11.06
N LEU A 188 -19.94 -9.70 11.32
CA LEU A 188 -20.75 -10.43 10.34
C LEU A 188 -21.75 -9.46 9.71
N ILE A 189 -21.98 -9.58 8.40
CA ILE A 189 -22.90 -8.69 7.67
C ILE A 189 -23.83 -9.53 6.77
N ASP A 190 -25.10 -9.66 7.17
CA ASP A 190 -26.18 -10.34 6.44
C ASP A 190 -27.34 -9.37 6.07
N VAL A 191 -27.03 -8.09 5.82
CA VAL A 191 -28.05 -7.07 5.54
C VAL A 191 -28.89 -7.37 4.28
N ALA A 192 -30.11 -6.83 4.25
CA ALA A 192 -30.98 -6.82 3.08
C ALA A 192 -31.51 -5.41 2.82
N PHE A 193 -31.96 -5.14 1.59
CA PHE A 193 -32.58 -3.88 1.14
C PHE A 193 -31.68 -2.63 1.11
N ILE A 194 -30.53 -2.63 1.79
CA ILE A 194 -29.49 -1.61 1.73
C ILE A 194 -28.21 -2.16 1.09
N SER A 195 -27.39 -1.28 0.52
CA SER A 195 -26.04 -1.64 0.06
C SER A 195 -25.03 -1.52 1.20
N ILE A 196 -24.12 -2.49 1.29
CA ILE A 196 -22.99 -2.54 2.22
C ILE A 196 -22.15 -1.25 2.13
N ARG A 197 -22.05 -0.65 0.93
CA ARG A 197 -21.31 0.59 0.66
C ARG A 197 -21.77 1.79 1.50
N LEU A 198 -23.00 1.77 2.02
CA LEU A 198 -23.59 2.85 2.81
C LEU A 198 -23.12 2.89 4.28
N PHE A 199 -22.48 1.82 4.79
CA PHE A 199 -22.12 1.74 6.21
C PHE A 199 -20.80 1.01 6.50
N ILE A 200 -20.25 0.20 5.57
CA ILE A 200 -19.03 -0.58 5.83
C ILE A 200 -17.84 0.30 6.24
N ARG A 201 -17.72 1.52 5.70
CA ARG A 201 -16.67 2.48 6.09
C ARG A 201 -16.72 2.83 7.58
N LYS A 202 -17.92 3.01 8.13
CA LYS A 202 -18.15 3.27 9.57
C LYS A 202 -17.69 2.09 10.42
N LEU A 203 -18.00 0.86 9.99
CA LEU A 203 -17.59 -0.35 10.70
C LEU A 203 -16.07 -0.59 10.63
N LEU A 204 -15.46 -0.49 9.45
CA LEU A 204 -14.00 -0.62 9.25
C LEU A 204 -13.22 0.42 10.07
N ASN A 205 -13.75 1.64 10.17
CA ASN A 205 -13.15 2.69 10.99
C ASN A 205 -13.30 2.45 12.49
N GLN A 206 -14.41 1.87 12.94
CA GLN A 206 -14.65 1.60 14.36
C GLN A 206 -13.96 0.32 14.85
N PHE A 207 -13.85 -0.69 13.98
CA PHE A 207 -13.31 -2.01 14.31
C PHE A 207 -12.21 -2.40 13.30
N PRO A 208 -11.11 -1.62 13.21
CA PRO A 208 -10.05 -1.85 12.22
C PRO A 208 -9.36 -3.21 12.40
N GLN A 209 -9.30 -3.70 13.65
CA GLN A 209 -8.71 -4.99 14.02
C GLN A 209 -9.68 -6.18 13.85
N ALA A 210 -10.95 -5.94 13.51
CA ALA A 210 -11.93 -7.01 13.42
C ALA A 210 -11.86 -7.72 12.06
N THR A 211 -12.13 -9.03 12.07
CA THR A 211 -12.33 -9.79 10.83
C THR A 211 -13.77 -9.63 10.37
N PHE A 212 -13.96 -9.13 9.15
CA PHE A 212 -15.26 -8.96 8.54
C PHE A 212 -15.62 -10.22 7.76
N ILE A 213 -16.85 -10.71 7.94
CA ILE A 213 -17.45 -11.79 7.16
C ILE A 213 -18.72 -11.24 6.51
N ILE A 214 -18.60 -10.85 5.24
CA ILE A 214 -19.62 -10.09 4.51
C ILE A 214 -20.35 -11.04 3.56
N LEU A 215 -21.67 -11.21 3.71
CA LEU A 215 -22.47 -11.92 2.72
C LEU A 215 -22.92 -10.96 1.60
N PHE A 216 -22.17 -10.94 0.51
CA PHE A 216 -22.50 -10.19 -0.70
C PHE A 216 -23.77 -10.74 -1.37
N LYS A 217 -24.76 -9.85 -1.52
CA LYS A 217 -26.07 -10.15 -2.12
C LYS A 217 -26.27 -9.32 -3.39
N PRO A 218 -26.08 -9.89 -4.60
CA PRO A 218 -26.04 -9.10 -5.84
C PRO A 218 -27.34 -8.30 -6.07
N GLN A 219 -28.50 -8.79 -5.66
CA GLN A 219 -29.76 -8.07 -5.79
C GLN A 219 -29.79 -6.67 -5.13
N PHE A 220 -28.94 -6.41 -4.13
CA PHE A 220 -28.82 -5.14 -3.42
C PHE A 220 -27.57 -4.33 -3.79
N GLU A 221 -26.51 -5.00 -4.26
CA GLU A 221 -25.24 -4.36 -4.63
C GLU A 221 -25.11 -4.01 -6.12
N SER A 222 -25.83 -4.74 -7.00
CA SER A 222 -25.97 -4.41 -8.42
C SER A 222 -26.85 -3.17 -8.58
N GLY A 223 -26.35 -2.18 -9.34
CA GLY A 223 -27.02 -0.91 -9.63
C GLY A 223 -28.47 -1.05 -10.15
N ARG A 224 -29.25 0.03 -10.05
CA ARG A 224 -30.69 0.01 -10.38
C ARG A 224 -31.00 -0.31 -11.85
N GLU A 225 -30.02 -0.14 -12.74
CA GLU A 225 -30.16 -0.32 -14.19
C GLU A 225 -29.99 -1.80 -14.62
N ILE A 226 -29.43 -2.66 -13.76
CA ILE A 226 -29.19 -4.08 -14.05
C ILE A 226 -30.52 -4.86 -14.13
N PRO A 227 -30.81 -5.61 -15.22
CA PRO A 227 -32.09 -6.30 -15.41
C PRO A 227 -32.38 -7.46 -14.44
N LYS A 228 -33.17 -7.21 -13.40
CA LYS A 228 -33.49 -8.22 -12.35
C LYS A 228 -34.71 -9.09 -12.71
N LYS A 229 -34.51 -10.21 -13.41
CA LYS A 229 -35.59 -11.11 -13.86
C LYS A 229 -36.20 -11.84 -12.66
N LYS A 230 -37.44 -11.49 -12.26
CA LYS A 230 -38.09 -11.92 -11.01
C LYS A 230 -37.28 -11.62 -9.72
N GLY A 231 -36.38 -10.63 -9.76
CA GLY A 231 -35.47 -10.34 -8.65
C GLY A 231 -34.23 -11.24 -8.58
N ILE A 232 -33.96 -12.03 -9.62
CA ILE A 232 -32.71 -12.77 -9.81
C ILE A 232 -31.78 -11.92 -10.69
N VAL A 233 -30.51 -11.83 -10.31
CA VAL A 233 -29.40 -11.21 -11.08
C VAL A 233 -28.72 -12.30 -11.90
N ALA A 234 -28.31 -12.02 -13.14
CA ALA A 234 -27.57 -12.98 -13.96
C ALA A 234 -26.12 -13.15 -13.44
N ASP A 235 -25.46 -14.26 -13.77
CA ASP A 235 -24.10 -14.52 -13.25
C ASP A 235 -23.06 -13.50 -13.74
N GLU A 236 -23.18 -13.01 -14.98
CA GLU A 236 -22.31 -11.94 -15.52
C GLU A 236 -22.47 -10.63 -14.72
N ASP A 237 -23.71 -10.16 -14.55
CA ASP A 237 -24.04 -8.96 -13.77
C ASP A 237 -23.63 -9.09 -12.28
N ARG A 238 -23.69 -10.32 -11.74
CA ARG A 238 -23.28 -10.66 -10.37
C ARG A 238 -21.78 -10.55 -10.22
N MET A 239 -21.01 -11.10 -11.16
CA MET A 239 -19.54 -11.07 -11.13
C MET A 239 -19.01 -9.64 -11.26
N GLU A 240 -19.58 -8.81 -12.14
CA GLU A 240 -19.16 -7.41 -12.24
C GLU A 240 -19.53 -6.63 -10.96
N ALA A 241 -20.75 -6.78 -10.42
CA ALA A 241 -21.13 -6.12 -9.16
C ALA A 241 -20.29 -6.59 -7.94
N GLN A 242 -19.82 -7.84 -7.94
CA GLN A 242 -18.90 -8.36 -6.93
C GLN A 242 -17.52 -7.74 -7.07
N LYS A 243 -16.99 -7.65 -8.30
CA LYS A 243 -15.72 -6.99 -8.62
C LYS A 243 -15.74 -5.50 -8.26
N GLU A 244 -16.82 -4.78 -8.59
CA GLU A 244 -17.04 -3.39 -8.15
C GLU A 244 -17.12 -3.26 -6.61
N MET A 245 -17.59 -4.28 -5.90
CA MET A 245 -17.61 -4.29 -4.43
C MET A 245 -16.21 -4.52 -3.88
N LEU A 246 -15.47 -5.50 -4.42
CA LEU A 246 -14.09 -5.77 -4.01
C LEU A 246 -13.20 -4.55 -4.24
N GLN A 247 -13.24 -3.93 -5.42
CA GLN A 247 -12.52 -2.68 -5.71
C GLN A 247 -12.90 -1.54 -4.76
N PHE A 248 -14.18 -1.42 -4.39
CA PHE A 248 -14.63 -0.43 -3.42
C PHE A 248 -14.09 -0.72 -2.00
N LEU A 249 -14.16 -1.97 -1.55
CA LEU A 249 -13.63 -2.38 -0.24
C LEU A 249 -12.11 -2.22 -0.20
N GLU A 250 -11.41 -2.68 -1.23
CA GLU A 250 -9.96 -2.50 -1.39
C GLU A 250 -9.58 -1.02 -1.32
N GLY A 251 -10.34 -0.13 -1.99
CA GLY A 251 -10.16 1.33 -1.93
C GLY A 251 -10.41 1.97 -0.55
N LEU A 252 -11.00 1.23 0.40
CA LEU A 252 -11.12 1.59 1.82
C LEU A 252 -10.04 0.95 2.70
N GLY A 253 -9.02 0.32 2.11
CA GLY A 253 -7.94 -0.36 2.84
C GLY A 253 -8.28 -1.80 3.26
N PHE A 254 -9.40 -2.36 2.80
CA PHE A 254 -9.79 -3.72 3.12
C PHE A 254 -9.04 -4.74 2.27
N ASN A 255 -8.37 -5.70 2.89
CA ASN A 255 -7.81 -6.86 2.21
C ASN A 255 -8.78 -8.05 2.31
N ALA A 256 -9.38 -8.43 1.18
CA ALA A 256 -10.24 -9.60 1.08
C ALA A 256 -9.37 -10.88 0.94
N THR A 257 -9.31 -11.68 2.01
CA THR A 257 -8.53 -12.93 2.06
C THR A 257 -9.31 -14.14 1.53
N ILE A 258 -10.64 -14.11 1.56
CA ILE A 258 -11.51 -15.17 1.01
C ILE A 258 -12.63 -14.51 0.22
N VAL A 259 -12.86 -15.01 -1.00
CA VAL A 259 -14.05 -14.70 -1.81
C VAL A 259 -14.61 -16.01 -2.33
N GLU A 260 -15.76 -16.45 -1.82
CA GLU A 260 -16.33 -17.77 -2.13
C GLU A 260 -17.86 -17.70 -2.30
N ASP A 261 -18.41 -18.45 -3.25
CA ASP A 261 -19.85 -18.59 -3.43
C ASP A 261 -20.49 -19.41 -2.31
N SER A 262 -21.54 -18.87 -1.69
CA SER A 262 -22.28 -19.56 -0.64
C SER A 262 -22.86 -20.88 -1.16
N LYS A 263 -22.61 -21.98 -0.43
CA LYS A 263 -23.15 -23.33 -0.72
C LYS A 263 -24.68 -23.34 -0.92
N LEU A 264 -25.40 -22.39 -0.31
CA LEU A 264 -26.85 -22.24 -0.44
C LEU A 264 -27.22 -20.92 -1.12
N LYS A 265 -27.95 -21.00 -2.24
CA LYS A 265 -28.56 -19.84 -2.90
C LYS A 265 -29.57 -19.13 -1.99
N GLY A 266 -29.64 -17.80 -2.14
CA GLY A 266 -30.60 -16.94 -1.46
C GLY A 266 -32.05 -17.32 -1.75
N THR A 267 -33.01 -16.82 -0.96
CA THR A 267 -34.42 -17.27 -0.97
C THR A 267 -35.12 -17.14 -2.33
N LYS A 268 -34.68 -16.19 -3.17
CA LYS A 268 -35.20 -15.99 -4.54
C LYS A 268 -34.40 -16.73 -5.63
N GLY A 269 -33.35 -17.47 -5.28
CA GLY A 269 -32.47 -18.20 -6.21
C GLY A 269 -31.23 -17.44 -6.67
N ASN A 270 -30.94 -16.24 -6.12
CA ASN A 270 -29.66 -15.56 -6.35
C ASN A 270 -28.51 -16.40 -5.79
N GLN A 271 -27.41 -16.49 -6.54
CA GLN A 271 -26.14 -16.92 -5.97
C GLN A 271 -25.59 -15.75 -5.16
N GLU A 272 -25.30 -16.02 -3.90
CA GLU A 272 -24.73 -15.07 -2.94
C GLU A 272 -23.30 -15.54 -2.61
N SER A 273 -22.43 -14.63 -2.19
CA SER A 273 -21.00 -14.92 -2.03
C SER A 273 -20.49 -14.31 -0.73
N PHE A 274 -19.62 -15.01 -0.02
CA PHE A 274 -18.92 -14.46 1.13
C PHE A 274 -17.67 -13.71 0.68
N ILE A 275 -17.41 -12.58 1.34
CA ILE A 275 -16.15 -11.84 1.29
C ILE A 275 -15.64 -11.78 2.72
N VAL A 276 -14.49 -12.39 3.01
CA VAL A 276 -13.83 -12.33 4.31
C VAL A 276 -12.56 -11.51 4.20
N GLY A 277 -12.27 -10.69 5.20
CA GLY A 277 -11.07 -9.86 5.21
C GLY A 277 -10.95 -8.97 6.44
N GLN A 278 -9.93 -8.13 6.44
CA GLN A 278 -9.63 -7.16 7.49
C GLN A 278 -9.21 -5.83 6.87
N LEU A 279 -9.27 -4.75 7.64
CA LEU A 279 -8.54 -3.54 7.26
C LEU A 279 -7.04 -3.83 7.37
N GLN A 280 -6.27 -3.57 6.32
CA GLN A 280 -4.83 -3.80 6.32
C GLN A 280 -4.09 -2.57 5.85
N ILE A 281 -3.26 -2.00 6.73
CA ILE A 281 -2.22 -1.08 6.27
C ILE A 281 -1.03 -1.93 5.78
N PRO A 282 -0.57 -1.76 4.53
CA PRO A 282 0.49 -2.63 4.00
C PRO A 282 1.83 -2.30 4.66
N ALA A 283 2.31 -3.16 5.56
CA ALA A 283 3.50 -2.90 6.37
C ALA A 283 4.75 -2.54 5.52
N HIS A 284 4.83 -3.01 4.27
CA HIS A 284 5.94 -2.71 3.34
C HIS A 284 6.06 -1.25 2.94
N VAL A 285 5.02 -0.42 3.12
CA VAL A 285 5.12 1.02 2.83
C VAL A 285 5.97 1.76 3.85
N PHE A 286 6.03 1.27 5.09
CA PHE A 286 6.85 1.84 6.15
C PHE A 286 8.29 1.36 5.96
N ARG A 287 9.08 2.14 5.22
CA ARG A 287 10.49 1.82 4.96
C ARG A 287 11.38 2.38 6.07
N THR A 288 12.69 2.14 5.96
CA THR A 288 13.64 2.58 6.99
C THR A 288 13.85 4.09 7.04
N TYR A 289 13.57 4.87 5.98
CA TYR A 289 13.86 6.32 5.96
C TYR A 289 12.65 7.20 5.63
N ASP A 290 11.61 6.61 5.06
CA ASP A 290 10.41 7.28 4.56
C ASP A 290 9.24 6.27 4.48
N ILE A 291 8.06 6.77 4.12
CA ILE A 291 6.95 5.93 3.71
C ILE A 291 6.90 5.95 2.17
N ARG A 292 6.89 4.81 1.48
CA ARG A 292 6.70 4.74 0.01
C ARG A 292 6.02 3.44 -0.44
N GLY A 293 5.06 3.56 -1.35
CA GLY A 293 4.40 2.44 -2.02
C GLY A 293 3.65 2.90 -3.26
N HIS A 294 3.01 1.96 -3.95
CA HIS A 294 2.22 2.28 -5.13
C HIS A 294 0.99 3.10 -4.71
N ALA A 295 0.77 4.24 -5.37
CA ALA A 295 -0.07 5.29 -4.81
C ALA A 295 -1.53 4.86 -4.63
N GLU A 296 -2.10 4.13 -5.60
CA GLU A 296 -3.52 3.76 -5.60
C GLU A 296 -3.82 2.44 -4.88
N THR A 297 -2.84 1.56 -4.71
CA THR A 297 -3.04 0.26 -4.01
C THR A 297 -2.61 0.31 -2.55
N ASP A 298 -1.49 1.01 -2.26
CA ASP A 298 -0.84 0.96 -0.96
C ASP A 298 -1.09 2.25 -0.16
N LEU A 299 -1.04 3.41 -0.83
CA LEU A 299 -1.21 4.74 -0.24
C LEU A 299 -2.62 5.31 -0.43
N LYS A 300 -3.60 4.46 -0.09
CA LYS A 300 -5.04 4.76 -0.14
C LYS A 300 -5.45 5.84 0.85
N CYS A 301 -6.64 6.40 0.65
CA CYS A 301 -7.07 7.58 1.40
C CYS A 301 -7.31 7.29 2.89
N ASP A 302 -7.76 6.09 3.27
CA ASP A 302 -7.85 5.68 4.66
C ASP A 302 -6.46 5.55 5.31
N VAL A 303 -5.50 4.90 4.63
CA VAL A 303 -4.12 4.73 5.07
C VAL A 303 -3.44 6.08 5.31
N ILE A 304 -3.52 7.00 4.35
CA ILE A 304 -2.94 8.34 4.47
C ILE A 304 -3.65 9.20 5.53
N GLU A 305 -4.98 9.08 5.70
CA GLU A 305 -5.70 9.80 6.77
C GLU A 305 -5.25 9.29 8.15
N ARG A 306 -5.05 7.97 8.31
CA ARG A 306 -4.52 7.35 9.53
C ARG A 306 -3.08 7.79 9.82
N ILE A 307 -2.20 7.75 8.82
CA ILE A 307 -0.81 8.25 8.94
C ILE A 307 -0.81 9.73 9.36
N GLY A 308 -1.66 10.57 8.76
CA GLY A 308 -1.81 11.98 9.15
C GLY A 308 -2.24 12.17 10.60
N VAL A 309 -3.15 11.33 11.11
CA VAL A 309 -3.56 11.35 12.52
C VAL A 309 -2.41 10.97 13.46
N VAL A 310 -1.65 9.92 13.15
CA VAL A 310 -0.49 9.51 13.97
C VAL A 310 0.59 10.60 13.94
N LEU A 311 0.88 11.17 12.76
CA LEU A 311 1.83 12.26 12.62
C LEU A 311 1.41 13.48 13.46
N ALA A 312 0.13 13.87 13.47
CA ALA A 312 -0.35 14.98 14.28
C ALA A 312 -0.09 14.76 15.78
N ARG A 313 -0.35 13.54 16.27
CA ARG A 313 -0.05 13.14 17.66
C ARG A 313 1.44 13.25 17.97
N LYS A 314 2.31 12.74 17.08
CA LYS A 314 3.77 12.79 17.26
C LYS A 314 4.30 14.23 17.24
N VAL A 315 3.77 15.08 16.36
CA VAL A 315 4.13 16.51 16.32
C VAL A 315 3.71 17.25 17.59
N ILE A 316 2.49 17.00 18.10
CA ILE A 316 2.03 17.59 19.36
C ILE A 316 2.88 17.12 20.54
N ALA A 317 3.20 15.83 20.62
CA ALA A 317 4.04 15.27 21.68
C ALA A 317 5.47 15.86 21.66
N ASP A 318 6.07 16.01 20.48
CA ASP A 318 7.37 16.67 20.30
C ASP A 318 7.30 18.16 20.72
N ALA A 319 6.31 18.91 20.23
CA ALA A 319 6.12 20.31 20.60
C ALA A 319 5.92 20.50 22.12
N GLN A 320 5.15 19.62 22.77
CA GLN A 320 4.99 19.60 24.23
C GLN A 320 6.31 19.32 24.95
N SER A 321 7.12 18.36 24.46
CA SER A 321 8.44 18.07 25.01
C SER A 321 9.42 19.24 24.88
N ARG A 322 9.25 20.06 23.84
CA ARG A 322 9.99 21.32 23.60
C ARG A 322 9.36 22.55 24.28
N LEU A 323 8.35 22.35 25.14
CA LEU A 323 7.62 23.40 25.89
C LEU A 323 6.95 24.46 24.99
N ILE A 324 6.53 24.09 23.79
CA ILE A 324 5.83 24.99 22.86
C ILE A 324 4.35 25.09 23.26
N LEU A 325 3.95 26.31 23.63
CA LEU A 325 2.60 26.62 24.11
C LEU A 325 1.63 27.09 23.00
N ARG A 326 2.14 27.40 21.81
CA ARG A 326 1.31 27.67 20.62
C ARG A 326 0.90 26.37 19.94
N ARG A 327 -0.07 26.43 19.01
CA ARG A 327 -0.34 25.30 18.11
C ARG A 327 0.93 24.96 17.32
N PRO A 328 1.27 23.67 17.13
CA PRO A 328 2.39 23.28 16.29
C PRO A 328 2.12 23.63 14.83
N ARG A 329 3.15 24.14 14.14
CA ARG A 329 3.07 24.58 12.74
C ARG A 329 3.65 23.51 11.83
N VAL A 330 2.82 22.95 10.95
CA VAL A 330 3.17 21.80 10.09
C VAL A 330 3.21 22.25 8.63
N GLY A 331 4.41 22.32 8.06
CA GLY A 331 4.58 22.55 6.62
C GLY A 331 4.36 21.27 5.82
N ILE A 332 3.58 21.37 4.74
CA ILE A 332 3.39 20.27 3.79
C ILE A 332 3.77 20.75 2.39
N GLY A 333 4.79 20.14 1.82
CA GLY A 333 5.17 20.24 0.41
C GLY A 333 4.81 18.97 -0.35
N ARG A 334 4.91 19.04 -1.68
CA ARG A 334 4.76 17.88 -2.57
C ARG A 334 5.58 17.99 -3.84
N ASP A 335 5.74 16.86 -4.52
CA ASP A 335 6.06 16.83 -5.94
C ASP A 335 4.78 16.91 -6.83
N ALA A 336 4.98 16.77 -8.15
CA ALA A 336 3.95 16.84 -9.16
C ALA A 336 3.47 15.47 -9.69
N ARG A 337 3.63 14.38 -8.93
CA ARG A 337 3.01 13.09 -9.28
C ARG A 337 1.48 13.22 -9.27
N LEU A 338 0.80 12.45 -10.13
CA LEU A 338 -0.66 12.52 -10.30
C LEU A 338 -1.44 12.30 -8.98
N SER A 339 -0.90 11.48 -8.09
CA SER A 339 -1.48 11.17 -6.78
C SER A 339 -1.18 12.19 -5.68
N SER A 340 -0.23 13.13 -5.89
CA SER A 340 0.26 14.02 -4.84
C SER A 340 -0.79 15.01 -4.31
N ASP A 341 -1.75 15.45 -5.13
CA ASP A 341 -2.88 16.28 -4.67
C ASP A 341 -3.89 15.48 -3.81
N ARG A 342 -4.18 14.23 -4.20
CA ARG A 342 -5.04 13.30 -3.43
C ARG A 342 -4.41 13.02 -2.06
N ILE A 343 -3.11 12.74 -2.04
CA ILE A 343 -2.35 12.47 -0.82
C ILE A 343 -2.26 13.74 0.05
N LEU A 344 -2.02 14.93 -0.53
CA LEU A 344 -2.00 16.20 0.21
C LEU A 344 -3.33 16.47 0.92
N ALA A 345 -4.45 16.40 0.19
CA ALA A 345 -5.77 16.65 0.76
C ALA A 345 -6.10 15.65 1.89
N THR A 346 -5.72 14.39 1.71
CA THR A 346 -5.97 13.32 2.67
C THR A 346 -5.07 13.42 3.91
N LEU A 347 -3.78 13.71 3.73
CA LEU A 347 -2.82 13.90 4.81
C LEU A 347 -3.22 15.10 5.67
N ALA A 348 -3.59 16.21 5.03
CA ALA A 348 -4.11 17.39 5.69
C ALA A 348 -5.38 17.07 6.49
N LYS A 349 -6.31 16.26 5.96
CA LYS A 349 -7.47 15.77 6.70
C LYS A 349 -7.11 14.96 7.93
N GLY A 350 -6.13 14.05 7.83
CA GLY A 350 -5.63 13.30 8.98
C GLY A 350 -5.03 14.21 10.05
N LEU A 351 -4.19 15.17 9.63
CA LEU A 351 -3.54 16.12 10.53
C LEU A 351 -4.54 17.05 11.24
N SER A 352 -5.54 17.58 10.52
CA SER A 352 -6.58 18.49 11.03
C SER A 352 -7.53 17.88 12.06
N ARG A 353 -7.45 16.56 12.35
CA ARG A 353 -8.16 15.95 13.49
C ARG A 353 -7.56 16.32 14.85
N TYR A 354 -6.40 16.98 14.85
CA TYR A 354 -5.70 17.48 16.04
C TYR A 354 -5.39 18.99 15.88
N PRO A 355 -5.16 19.74 16.97
CA PRO A 355 -4.95 21.19 16.94
C PRO A 355 -3.53 21.57 16.46
N VAL A 356 -3.25 21.31 15.18
CA VAL A 356 -2.07 21.78 14.45
C VAL A 356 -2.49 22.83 13.42
N ASP A 357 -1.59 23.78 13.16
CA ASP A 357 -1.78 24.79 12.11
C ASP A 357 -1.06 24.30 10.85
N LEU A 358 -1.78 24.15 9.73
CA LEU A 358 -1.24 23.62 8.48
C LEU A 358 -0.74 24.73 7.55
N ILE A 359 0.47 24.57 7.03
CA ILE A 359 1.12 25.51 6.11
C ILE A 359 1.34 24.81 4.77
N ASN A 360 0.76 25.36 3.69
CA ASN A 360 0.96 24.84 2.34
C ASN A 360 2.29 25.38 1.79
N LEU A 361 3.29 24.52 1.62
CA LEU A 361 4.58 24.88 1.04
C LEU A 361 4.57 24.79 -0.50
N GLY A 362 3.56 24.17 -1.10
CA GLY A 362 3.38 24.08 -2.55
C GLY A 362 4.03 22.88 -3.20
N SER A 363 4.17 22.96 -4.53
CA SER A 363 4.82 21.93 -5.35
C SER A 363 6.25 22.37 -5.65
N LEU A 364 7.21 21.88 -4.86
CA LEU A 364 8.61 22.32 -4.86
C LEU A 364 9.55 21.11 -4.59
N PRO A 365 10.83 21.20 -4.99
CA PRO A 365 11.83 20.19 -4.64
C PRO A 365 11.92 19.94 -3.13
N THR A 366 12.21 18.70 -2.78
CA THR A 366 12.44 18.25 -1.41
C THR A 366 13.41 19.12 -0.59
N PRO A 367 14.58 19.56 -1.10
CA PRO A 367 15.45 20.47 -0.34
C PRO A 367 14.82 21.84 -0.02
N VAL A 368 13.91 22.34 -0.85
CA VAL A 368 13.24 23.63 -0.63
C VAL A 368 12.20 23.51 0.49
N VAL A 369 11.61 22.33 0.61
CA VAL A 369 10.68 21.96 1.69
C VAL A 369 11.45 21.74 3.00
N TYR A 370 12.66 21.17 2.96
CA TYR A 370 13.57 21.19 4.12
C TYR A 370 14.04 22.61 4.47
N PHE A 371 14.37 23.46 3.49
CA PHE A 371 14.73 24.86 3.70
C PHE A 371 13.62 25.64 4.42
N ALA A 372 12.35 25.37 4.09
CA ALA A 372 11.20 25.94 4.80
C ALA A 372 11.22 25.63 6.31
N ASN A 373 11.63 24.42 6.70
CA ASN A 373 11.75 24.01 8.11
C ASN A 373 12.82 24.80 8.89
N HIS A 374 13.78 25.39 8.18
CA HIS A 374 14.81 26.27 8.76
C HIS A 374 14.47 27.77 8.67
N ARG A 375 13.49 28.16 7.84
CA ARG A 375 13.10 29.57 7.61
C ARG A 375 11.80 29.98 8.29
N LEU A 376 10.80 29.10 8.28
CA LEU A 376 9.43 29.47 8.59
C LEU A 376 8.99 29.12 10.02
N ASP A 377 9.89 28.81 10.96
CA ASP A 377 9.59 28.36 12.34
C ASP A 377 8.53 27.24 12.38
N LEU A 378 8.82 26.15 11.67
CA LEU A 378 7.98 24.96 11.60
C LEU A 378 8.33 23.97 12.71
N ASP A 379 7.32 23.30 13.24
CA ASP A 379 7.45 22.18 14.19
C ASP A 379 7.49 20.82 13.50
N ALA A 380 7.08 20.76 12.25
CA ALA A 380 7.23 19.60 11.39
C ALA A 380 7.18 20.02 9.93
N CYS A 381 7.82 19.21 9.09
CA CYS A 381 7.78 19.38 7.65
C CYS A 381 7.63 18.02 6.97
N PHE A 382 6.62 17.89 6.12
CA PHE A 382 6.32 16.68 5.37
C PHE A 382 6.38 16.96 3.88
N GLN A 383 7.07 16.10 3.15
CA GLN A 383 7.20 16.18 1.69
C GLN A 383 6.56 14.95 1.07
N ILE A 384 5.53 15.17 0.26
CA ILE A 384 4.82 14.12 -0.47
C ILE A 384 5.60 13.81 -1.75
N THR A 385 6.27 12.66 -1.78
CA THR A 385 7.08 12.22 -2.92
C THR A 385 7.51 10.75 -2.78
N ALA A 386 7.77 10.09 -3.92
CA ALA A 386 8.58 8.87 -3.99
C ALA A 386 9.97 9.08 -4.62
N SER A 387 10.48 10.31 -4.73
CA SER A 387 11.80 10.63 -5.29
C SER A 387 11.96 10.06 -6.72
N HIS A 388 12.92 9.19 -6.96
CA HIS A 388 13.27 8.57 -8.24
C HIS A 388 12.41 7.35 -8.64
N ASN A 389 11.44 6.92 -7.83
CA ASN A 389 10.57 5.78 -8.18
C ASN A 389 9.69 6.10 -9.42
N PRO A 390 9.15 5.08 -10.14
CA PRO A 390 8.18 5.25 -11.24
C PRO A 390 6.99 6.14 -10.86
N GLY A 391 6.33 6.77 -11.85
CA GLY A 391 5.32 7.83 -11.61
C GLY A 391 4.08 7.40 -10.82
N GLU A 392 3.80 6.10 -10.80
CA GLU A 392 2.69 5.45 -10.08
C GLU A 392 2.95 5.31 -8.57
N ASP A 393 4.21 5.32 -8.14
CA ASP A 393 4.57 5.33 -6.72
C ASP A 393 4.40 6.72 -6.10
N ASN A 394 4.15 6.79 -4.80
CA ASN A 394 4.28 8.02 -4.02
C ASN A 394 4.76 7.72 -2.58
N GLY A 395 4.81 8.72 -1.71
CA GLY A 395 5.36 8.56 -0.38
C GLY A 395 5.37 9.81 0.47
N LEU A 396 6.01 9.71 1.65
CA LEU A 396 6.19 10.78 2.62
C LEU A 396 7.63 10.74 3.17
N LYS A 397 8.41 11.79 2.89
CA LYS A 397 9.63 12.13 3.65
C LYS A 397 9.21 13.03 4.82
N MET A 398 9.65 12.72 6.04
CA MET A 398 9.07 13.30 7.26
C MET A 398 10.11 13.86 8.23
N MET A 399 9.91 15.11 8.65
CA MET A 399 10.67 15.75 9.73
C MET A 399 9.74 16.23 10.84
N ILE A 400 10.14 16.01 12.09
CA ILE A 400 9.50 16.58 13.29
C ILE A 400 10.59 17.32 14.09
N GLY A 401 10.29 18.54 14.50
CA GLY A 401 11.27 19.53 14.94
C GLY A 401 12.34 19.73 13.87
N GLN A 402 13.59 19.46 14.24
CA GLN A 402 14.74 19.52 13.32
C GLN A 402 15.29 18.13 12.95
N ASN A 403 14.51 17.05 13.20
CA ASN A 403 14.95 15.67 13.04
C ASN A 403 14.11 14.94 11.97
N THR A 404 14.79 14.26 11.04
CA THR A 404 14.14 13.33 10.10
C THR A 404 13.75 12.04 10.83
N LEU A 405 12.55 11.53 10.57
CA LEU A 405 12.11 10.23 11.09
C LEU A 405 12.80 9.09 10.32
N PHE A 406 13.10 7.98 11.01
CA PHE A 406 13.67 6.77 10.41
C PHE A 406 13.50 5.55 11.34
N GLY A 407 13.67 4.35 10.79
CA GLY A 407 13.69 3.09 11.53
C GLY A 407 12.40 2.81 12.30
N GLU A 408 12.54 2.41 13.57
CA GLU A 408 11.43 2.10 14.49
C GLU A 408 10.42 3.24 14.61
N ALA A 409 10.86 4.51 14.48
CA ALA A 409 9.95 5.65 14.53
C ALA A 409 8.96 5.68 13.35
N ILE A 410 9.31 5.09 12.21
CA ILE A 410 8.42 4.94 11.05
C ILE A 410 7.60 3.65 11.16
N GLN A 411 8.17 2.55 11.66
CA GLN A 411 7.41 1.31 11.91
C GLN A 411 6.26 1.57 12.89
N GLY A 412 6.53 2.26 14.00
CA GLY A 412 5.52 2.65 14.98
C GLY A 412 4.47 3.63 14.45
N ILE A 413 4.68 4.32 13.32
CA ILE A 413 3.60 5.03 12.63
C ILE A 413 2.61 4.03 12.03
N GLY A 414 3.11 2.96 11.41
CA GLY A 414 2.28 1.89 10.84
C GLY A 414 1.50 1.13 11.90
N ASP A 415 2.16 0.75 12.99
CA ASP A 415 1.53 0.04 14.12
C ASP A 415 0.39 0.88 14.73
N GLU A 416 0.67 2.14 15.11
CA GLU A 416 -0.35 3.05 15.63
C GLU A 416 -1.48 3.31 14.61
N ALA A 417 -1.15 3.46 13.31
CA ALA A 417 -2.12 3.74 12.27
C ALA A 417 -3.08 2.57 12.02
N ALA A 418 -2.60 1.32 12.16
CA ALA A 418 -3.42 0.12 12.06
C ALA A 418 -4.43 0.03 13.22
N GLU A 419 -4.02 0.42 14.43
CA GLU A 419 -4.89 0.46 15.62
C GLU A 419 -5.89 1.63 15.64
N LEU A 420 -5.68 2.69 14.84
CA LEU A 420 -6.53 3.88 14.89
C LEU A 420 -8.02 3.61 14.61
N MET A 421 -8.88 4.18 15.44
CA MET A 421 -10.31 4.32 15.12
C MET A 421 -10.58 5.74 14.65
N LEU A 422 -11.05 5.90 13.40
CA LEU A 422 -11.34 7.21 12.81
C LEU A 422 -12.84 7.51 12.85
N ALA A 423 -13.26 8.43 13.73
CA ALA A 423 -14.64 8.90 13.74
C ALA A 423 -15.04 9.45 12.35
N ASP A 424 -16.21 9.06 11.84
CA ASP A 424 -16.76 9.52 10.56
C ASP A 424 -17.42 10.92 10.70
N SER A 425 -16.71 11.80 11.40
CA SER A 425 -17.04 13.21 11.58
C SER A 425 -16.45 14.05 10.43
N PRO A 426 -17.15 15.07 9.92
CA PRO A 426 -16.54 16.09 9.10
C PRO A 426 -15.30 16.68 9.77
N VAL A 427 -14.22 16.86 9.01
CA VAL A 427 -12.99 17.51 9.47
C VAL A 427 -12.82 18.79 8.65
N ASP A 428 -12.76 19.94 9.33
CA ASP A 428 -12.47 21.21 8.68
C ASP A 428 -10.96 21.28 8.37
N VAL A 429 -10.61 21.19 7.09
CA VAL A 429 -9.22 21.22 6.63
C VAL A 429 -8.90 22.62 6.16
N LYS A 430 -8.09 23.33 6.95
CA LYS A 430 -7.69 24.70 6.66
C LYS A 430 -6.18 24.86 6.73
N PHE A 431 -5.59 25.20 5.58
CA PHE A 431 -4.26 25.79 5.55
C PHE A 431 -4.36 27.25 6.04
N VAL A 432 -3.58 27.59 7.07
CA VAL A 432 -3.55 28.95 7.64
C VAL A 432 -2.63 29.88 6.85
N GLU A 433 -1.65 29.31 6.14
CA GLU A 433 -0.63 30.01 5.36
C GLU A 433 -0.37 29.23 4.05
N ASN A 434 0.06 29.94 2.99
CA ASN A 434 0.47 29.35 1.71
C ASN A 434 1.71 30.07 1.19
N TRP A 435 2.81 29.33 1.06
CA TRP A 435 4.16 29.87 0.83
C TRP A 435 4.74 29.55 -0.54
N ASN A 436 4.07 28.76 -1.40
CA ASN A 436 4.63 28.22 -2.66
C ASN A 436 5.48 29.24 -3.46
N GLY A 437 4.89 30.40 -3.79
CA GLY A 437 5.57 31.45 -4.56
C GLY A 437 6.57 32.29 -3.77
N GLU A 438 6.43 32.38 -2.45
CA GLU A 438 7.30 33.18 -1.56
C GLU A 438 8.54 32.39 -1.16
N LEU A 439 8.37 31.15 -0.73
CA LEU A 439 9.44 30.21 -0.42
C LEU A 439 10.38 29.99 -1.61
N LYS A 440 9.85 29.89 -2.84
CA LYS A 440 10.65 29.90 -4.08
C LYS A 440 11.57 31.13 -4.16
N ARG A 441 11.03 32.33 -3.90
CA ARG A 441 11.81 33.59 -3.94
C ARG A 441 12.83 33.68 -2.82
N GLU A 442 12.48 33.25 -1.60
CA GLU A 442 13.41 33.23 -0.46
C GLU A 442 14.57 32.26 -0.68
N TYR A 443 14.29 31.06 -1.21
CA TYR A 443 15.29 30.06 -1.54
C TYR A 443 16.24 30.54 -2.63
N LEU A 444 15.70 31.04 -3.75
CA LEU A 444 16.51 31.64 -4.82
C LEU A 444 17.37 32.80 -4.31
N LYS A 445 16.79 33.72 -3.53
CA LYS A 445 17.55 34.83 -2.94
C LYS A 445 18.68 34.31 -2.04
N PHE A 446 18.38 33.33 -1.17
CA PHE A 446 19.39 32.73 -0.30
C PHE A 446 20.56 32.13 -1.11
N LEU A 447 20.27 31.39 -2.18
CA LEU A 447 21.33 30.88 -3.06
C LEU A 447 22.12 32.02 -3.70
N HIS A 448 21.48 33.00 -4.32
CA HIS A 448 22.19 34.10 -4.99
C HIS A 448 22.99 35.00 -4.03
N ASP A 449 22.59 35.11 -2.76
CA ASP A 449 23.38 35.81 -1.73
C ASP A 449 24.67 35.05 -1.33
N GLN A 450 24.73 33.72 -1.55
CA GLN A 450 25.83 32.86 -1.09
C GLN A 450 26.95 32.64 -2.11
N PHE A 451 26.72 32.93 -3.40
CA PHE A 451 27.59 32.53 -4.49
C PHE A 451 28.03 33.70 -5.37
N THR A 452 29.30 33.70 -5.78
CA THR A 452 29.87 34.65 -6.73
C THR A 452 30.99 33.97 -7.49
N PHE A 453 31.01 34.13 -8.81
CA PHE A 453 31.93 33.43 -9.72
C PHE A 453 32.75 34.45 -10.51
N LYS A 454 34.03 34.15 -10.76
CA LYS A 454 34.95 34.98 -11.55
C LYS A 454 34.64 34.90 -13.04
N ARG A 455 34.06 33.78 -13.49
CA ARG A 455 33.67 33.52 -14.88
C ARG A 455 32.23 33.01 -14.99
N LYS A 456 31.75 32.91 -16.22
CA LYS A 456 30.51 32.22 -16.58
C LYS A 456 30.81 30.84 -17.16
N PHE A 457 29.84 29.93 -17.05
CA PHE A 457 29.95 28.55 -17.50
C PHE A 457 29.09 28.24 -18.72
N LYS A 458 29.53 27.29 -19.55
CA LYS A 458 28.67 26.61 -20.52
C LYS A 458 28.22 25.25 -19.97
N LEU A 459 26.92 25.12 -19.69
CA LEU A 459 26.34 23.94 -19.03
C LEU A 459 25.29 23.24 -19.91
N VAL A 460 25.18 21.93 -19.77
CA VAL A 460 23.94 21.18 -20.06
C VAL A 460 23.36 20.68 -18.76
N VAL A 461 22.05 20.68 -18.63
CA VAL A 461 21.37 20.31 -17.40
C VAL A 461 20.19 19.40 -17.72
N ASP A 462 20.02 18.33 -16.96
CA ASP A 462 18.97 17.34 -17.13
C ASP A 462 18.13 17.26 -15.86
N THR A 463 16.83 17.55 -15.96
CA THR A 463 15.90 17.42 -14.83
C THR A 463 15.03 16.17 -14.89
N GLY A 464 15.11 15.37 -15.95
CA GLY A 464 14.29 14.17 -16.13
C GLY A 464 12.79 14.38 -15.89
N ASN A 465 12.23 15.56 -16.22
CA ASN A 465 10.86 15.99 -15.86
C ASN A 465 10.52 16.05 -14.35
N GLY A 466 11.51 15.91 -13.46
CA GLY A 466 11.39 16.01 -12.01
C GLY A 466 11.28 17.45 -11.48
N MET A 467 11.09 17.57 -10.16
CA MET A 467 10.79 18.84 -9.50
C MET A 467 11.91 19.88 -9.59
N ALA A 468 13.16 19.48 -9.82
CA ALA A 468 14.26 20.41 -10.08
C ALA A 468 13.95 21.40 -11.23
N GLY A 469 13.15 20.98 -12.22
CA GLY A 469 12.64 21.84 -13.30
C GLY A 469 11.91 23.10 -12.82
N ALA A 470 11.34 23.09 -11.62
CA ALA A 470 10.66 24.25 -11.03
C ALA A 470 11.58 25.45 -10.72
N LEU A 471 12.90 25.22 -10.61
CA LEU A 471 13.86 26.21 -10.10
C LEU A 471 15.18 26.26 -10.86
N VAL A 472 15.61 25.15 -11.49
CA VAL A 472 16.96 24.99 -12.04
C VAL A 472 17.41 26.13 -12.96
N ARG A 473 16.50 26.65 -13.81
CA ARG A 473 16.79 27.75 -14.72
C ARG A 473 17.08 29.04 -13.98
N GLU A 474 16.28 29.38 -12.97
CA GLU A 474 16.49 30.58 -12.15
C GLU A 474 17.76 30.45 -11.28
N VAL A 475 18.04 29.25 -10.76
CA VAL A 475 19.26 28.96 -9.99
C VAL A 475 20.53 29.12 -10.83
N LEU A 476 20.59 28.56 -12.03
CA LEU A 476 21.84 28.42 -12.79
C LEU A 476 22.08 29.53 -13.84
N THR A 477 21.03 30.03 -14.52
CA THR A 477 21.19 30.98 -15.64
C THR A 477 22.03 32.23 -15.31
N PRO A 478 21.96 32.84 -14.11
CA PRO A 478 22.80 34.00 -13.78
C PRO A 478 24.31 33.74 -13.96
N TYR A 479 24.74 32.50 -13.71
CA TYR A 479 26.14 32.06 -13.73
C TYR A 479 26.56 31.43 -15.06
N CYS A 480 25.65 31.26 -16.01
CA CYS A 480 25.93 30.67 -17.31
C CYS A 480 26.20 31.73 -18.40
N SER A 481 27.07 31.39 -19.35
CA SER A 481 27.19 32.05 -20.65
C SER A 481 26.22 31.43 -21.65
N GLU A 482 26.04 30.11 -21.55
CA GLU A 482 25.09 29.31 -22.32
C GLU A 482 24.60 28.15 -21.43
N ILE A 483 23.30 27.86 -21.48
CA ILE A 483 22.69 26.77 -20.72
C ILE A 483 21.61 26.10 -21.56
N GLU A 484 21.75 24.79 -21.79
CA GLU A 484 20.70 23.94 -22.35
C GLU A 484 20.10 23.08 -21.24
N ILE A 485 18.77 23.02 -21.17
CA ILE A 485 18.06 22.26 -20.12
C ILE A 485 17.18 21.20 -20.80
N LEU A 486 17.57 19.95 -20.64
CA LEU A 486 16.85 18.77 -21.07
C LEU A 486 15.70 18.50 -20.09
N TYR A 487 14.52 18.18 -20.64
CA TYR A 487 13.35 17.73 -19.89
C TYR A 487 12.92 18.65 -18.74
N GLU A 488 13.06 19.98 -18.93
CA GLU A 488 12.74 21.02 -17.92
C GLU A 488 11.27 21.02 -17.46
N GLY A 489 10.35 20.70 -18.36
CA GLY A 489 8.92 20.69 -18.07
C GLY A 489 8.59 19.63 -17.01
N ILE A 490 7.98 20.06 -15.91
CA ILE A 490 7.61 19.17 -14.80
C ILE A 490 6.51 18.20 -15.26
N ASP A 491 6.84 16.92 -15.29
CA ASP A 491 5.94 15.80 -15.59
C ASP A 491 6.46 14.55 -14.87
N CYS A 492 6.00 14.33 -13.64
CA CYS A 492 6.42 13.19 -12.83
C CYS A 492 5.78 11.84 -13.27
N SER A 493 5.27 11.74 -14.50
CA SER A 493 5.14 10.45 -15.20
C SER A 493 6.47 9.98 -15.83
N PHE A 494 7.48 10.87 -15.88
CA PHE A 494 8.84 10.60 -16.40
C PHE A 494 8.88 10.10 -17.86
N PRO A 495 8.29 10.84 -18.82
CA PRO A 495 8.04 10.36 -20.18
C PRO A 495 9.27 10.15 -21.08
N HIS A 496 10.46 10.60 -20.66
CA HIS A 496 11.71 10.46 -21.45
C HIS A 496 12.59 9.33 -20.91
N HIS A 497 12.97 9.42 -19.63
CA HIS A 497 13.67 8.39 -18.87
C HIS A 497 13.31 8.53 -17.38
N PRO A 498 13.50 7.50 -16.55
CA PRO A 498 13.38 7.64 -15.10
C PRO A 498 14.30 8.74 -14.57
N ALA A 499 13.79 9.59 -13.67
CA ALA A 499 14.57 10.62 -12.99
C ALA A 499 15.44 10.02 -11.87
N ASP A 500 16.42 9.21 -12.26
CA ASP A 500 17.43 8.60 -11.39
C ASP A 500 18.84 8.79 -12.00
N PRO A 501 19.64 9.76 -11.53
CA PRO A 501 20.99 10.01 -12.03
C PRO A 501 22.01 8.95 -11.58
N THR A 502 21.61 7.96 -10.76
CA THR A 502 22.51 6.86 -10.34
C THR A 502 22.61 5.74 -11.38
N VAL A 503 21.78 5.77 -12.43
CA VAL A 503 21.77 4.79 -13.52
C VAL A 503 22.38 5.42 -14.78
N ALA A 504 23.47 4.82 -15.29
CA ALA A 504 24.26 5.38 -16.39
C ALA A 504 23.48 5.58 -17.71
N GLU A 505 22.45 4.76 -17.99
CA GLU A 505 21.62 4.89 -19.20
C GLU A 505 20.72 6.14 -19.13
N ASN A 506 20.25 6.53 -17.94
CA ASN A 506 19.47 7.76 -17.75
C ASN A 506 20.30 9.03 -17.99
N LEU A 507 21.64 8.93 -17.96
CA LEU A 507 22.56 10.04 -18.22
C LEU A 507 23.01 10.11 -19.70
N LYS A 508 22.50 9.23 -20.56
CA LYS A 508 22.94 9.08 -21.95
C LYS A 508 22.73 10.35 -22.78
N ASP A 509 21.53 10.93 -22.70
CA ASP A 509 21.20 12.10 -23.50
C ASP A 509 21.96 13.34 -22.98
N LEU A 510 22.04 13.55 -21.66
CA LEU A 510 22.95 14.53 -21.06
C LEU A 510 24.41 14.39 -21.57
N ARG A 511 24.97 13.17 -21.58
CA ARG A 511 26.34 12.92 -22.04
C ARG A 511 26.55 13.19 -23.53
N ASN A 512 25.54 12.93 -24.35
CA ASN A 512 25.57 13.22 -25.78
C ASN A 512 25.50 14.73 -26.01
N THR A 513 24.52 15.42 -25.40
CA THR A 513 24.34 16.87 -25.54
C THR A 513 25.53 17.67 -25.01
N VAL A 514 26.16 17.26 -23.90
CA VAL A 514 27.42 17.89 -23.41
C VAL A 514 28.50 17.89 -24.49
N LYS A 515 28.68 16.77 -25.20
CA LYS A 515 29.65 16.65 -26.30
C LYS A 515 29.24 17.46 -27.52
N GLU A 516 27.99 17.34 -27.94
CA GLU A 516 27.46 17.98 -29.15
C GLU A 516 27.48 19.51 -29.05
N ARG A 517 27.25 20.06 -27.85
CA ARG A 517 27.35 21.50 -27.60
C ARG A 517 28.76 21.97 -27.27
N GLY A 518 29.66 21.07 -26.90
CA GLY A 518 30.95 21.44 -26.30
C GLY A 518 30.77 22.18 -24.97
N ALA A 519 29.92 21.64 -24.09
CA ALA A 519 29.72 22.17 -22.75
C ALA A 519 30.86 21.71 -21.80
N GLU A 520 31.10 22.50 -20.76
CA GLU A 520 32.19 22.25 -19.80
C GLU A 520 31.85 21.10 -18.85
N LEU A 521 30.58 21.01 -18.46
CA LEU A 521 30.01 19.92 -17.68
C LEU A 521 28.50 19.78 -17.92
N GLY A 522 27.97 18.61 -17.56
CA GLY A 522 26.56 18.30 -17.45
C GLY A 522 26.14 18.07 -16.00
N LEU A 523 24.94 18.50 -15.63
CA LEU A 523 24.32 18.21 -14.33
C LEU A 523 23.02 17.43 -14.54
N ALA A 524 22.75 16.42 -13.69
CA ALA A 524 21.49 15.68 -13.69
C ALA A 524 20.86 15.69 -12.29
N TYR A 525 19.52 15.61 -12.22
CA TYR A 525 18.77 15.58 -10.96
C TYR A 525 17.84 14.36 -10.87
N ASP A 526 17.50 13.95 -9.65
CA ASP A 526 16.45 12.97 -9.42
C ASP A 526 15.04 13.60 -9.32
N GLY A 527 14.01 12.76 -9.27
CA GLY A 527 12.61 13.16 -9.41
C GLY A 527 12.12 14.25 -8.45
N ASP A 528 12.69 14.35 -7.24
CA ASP A 528 12.35 15.38 -6.25
C ASP A 528 13.50 16.34 -5.89
N GLY A 529 14.67 16.18 -6.53
CA GLY A 529 15.77 17.15 -6.56
C GLY A 529 16.65 17.17 -5.31
N ASP A 530 16.76 16.07 -4.56
CA ASP A 530 17.73 15.94 -3.46
C ASP A 530 19.03 15.20 -3.83
N ARG A 531 19.11 14.67 -5.06
CA ARG A 531 20.33 14.08 -5.64
C ARG A 531 20.84 14.81 -6.87
N VAL A 532 22.17 14.85 -7.03
CA VAL A 532 22.86 15.36 -8.22
C VAL A 532 23.74 14.28 -8.88
N GLY A 533 23.69 14.20 -10.20
CA GLY A 533 24.69 13.54 -11.04
C GLY A 533 25.54 14.58 -11.78
N LEU A 534 26.81 14.27 -12.03
CA LEU A 534 27.75 15.14 -12.72
C LEU A 534 28.36 14.43 -13.92
N VAL A 535 28.53 15.16 -15.03
CA VAL A 535 29.15 14.68 -16.26
C VAL A 535 30.21 15.70 -16.68
N SER A 536 31.42 15.27 -17.06
CA SER A 536 32.46 16.18 -17.57
C SER A 536 32.33 16.46 -19.07
N SER A 537 33.15 17.38 -19.58
CA SER A 537 33.26 17.70 -21.02
C SER A 537 33.47 16.48 -21.93
N SER A 538 34.21 15.45 -21.46
CA SER A 538 34.42 14.19 -22.20
C SER A 538 33.21 13.24 -22.19
N GLY A 539 32.15 13.58 -21.46
CA GLY A 539 31.01 12.72 -21.17
C GLY A 539 31.33 11.59 -20.17
N ARG A 540 32.35 11.75 -19.32
CA ARG A 540 32.61 10.86 -18.17
C ARG A 540 31.61 11.18 -17.07
N ILE A 541 30.97 10.16 -16.51
CA ILE A 541 30.09 10.28 -15.34
C ILE A 541 30.96 10.40 -14.09
N PHE A 542 30.64 11.34 -13.21
CA PHE A 542 31.19 11.48 -11.87
C PHE A 542 30.14 11.00 -10.86
N TRP A 543 30.48 9.96 -10.09
CA TRP A 543 29.60 9.36 -9.10
C TRP A 543 29.58 10.18 -7.79
N GLY A 544 28.58 9.96 -6.92
CA GLY A 544 28.39 10.79 -5.72
C GLY A 544 29.60 10.83 -4.77
N ASP A 545 30.41 9.78 -4.73
CA ASP A 545 31.70 9.73 -4.02
C ASP A 545 32.79 10.58 -4.68
N GLU A 546 32.86 10.63 -6.01
CA GLU A 546 33.78 11.50 -6.76
C GLU A 546 33.36 12.97 -6.72
N ILE A 547 32.05 13.26 -6.71
CA ILE A 547 31.51 14.61 -6.50
C ILE A 547 31.83 15.08 -5.07
N LEU A 548 31.68 14.20 -4.07
CA LEU A 548 32.07 14.51 -2.69
C LEU A 548 33.59 14.75 -2.57
N MET A 549 34.43 14.00 -3.29
CA MET A 549 35.87 14.27 -3.36
C MET A 549 36.16 15.68 -3.88
N LEU A 550 35.50 16.11 -4.96
CA LEU A 550 35.66 17.45 -5.53
C LEU A 550 35.26 18.54 -4.51
N LEU A 551 34.09 18.38 -3.88
CA LEU A 551 33.57 19.34 -2.90
C LEU A 551 34.45 19.44 -1.64
N ALA A 552 35.02 18.31 -1.21
CA ALA A 552 35.91 18.23 -0.05
C ALA A 552 37.24 18.99 -0.25
N GLU A 553 37.76 19.16 -1.48
CA GLU A 553 38.97 19.95 -1.76
C GLU A 553 38.82 21.41 -1.28
N LYS A 554 37.63 22.01 -1.40
CA LYS A 554 37.36 23.36 -0.88
C LYS A 554 37.11 23.36 0.61
N VAL A 555 36.26 22.44 1.10
CA VAL A 555 35.95 22.36 2.55
C VAL A 555 37.22 22.16 3.39
N LEU A 556 38.17 21.33 2.95
CA LEU A 556 39.42 21.10 3.68
C LEU A 556 40.45 22.24 3.53
N ARG A 557 40.35 23.04 2.47
CA ARG A 557 41.16 24.27 2.31
C ARG A 557 40.68 25.38 3.24
N ASP A 558 39.37 25.56 3.32
CA ASP A 558 38.74 26.60 4.15
C ASP A 558 38.69 26.18 5.64
N GLN A 559 38.56 24.86 5.91
CA GLN A 559 38.46 24.28 7.25
C GLN A 559 39.41 23.07 7.42
N PRO A 560 40.72 23.29 7.62
CA PRO A 560 41.67 22.20 7.86
C PRO A 560 41.28 21.33 9.05
N GLY A 561 41.31 20.00 8.89
CA GLY A 561 40.92 19.04 9.93
C GLY A 561 39.41 18.82 10.09
N ALA A 562 38.57 19.37 9.21
CA ALA A 562 37.13 19.13 9.21
C ALA A 562 36.79 17.64 9.05
N VAL A 563 35.67 17.23 9.65
CA VAL A 563 35.13 15.87 9.52
C VAL A 563 34.27 15.80 8.26
N ILE A 564 34.52 14.77 7.44
CA ILE A 564 33.81 14.50 6.18
C ILE A 564 33.33 13.06 6.20
N ILE A 565 32.01 12.86 6.01
CA ILE A 565 31.39 11.53 6.06
C ILE A 565 31.13 11.01 4.64
N GLY A 566 31.56 9.78 4.36
CA GLY A 566 31.14 8.99 3.20
C GLY A 566 30.41 7.72 3.65
N GLU A 567 29.40 7.28 2.91
CA GLU A 567 28.75 5.99 3.22
C GLU A 567 29.66 4.78 2.91
N VAL A 568 29.32 3.59 3.42
CA VAL A 568 30.03 2.32 3.16
C VAL A 568 30.16 1.95 1.68
N LYS A 569 29.32 2.50 0.80
CA LYS A 569 29.44 2.31 -0.65
C LYS A 569 30.52 3.17 -1.31
N CYS A 570 30.95 4.29 -0.73
CA CYS A 570 31.89 5.22 -1.37
C CYS A 570 33.27 4.59 -1.63
N SER A 571 33.92 4.95 -2.74
CA SER A 571 35.28 4.51 -3.08
C SER A 571 36.28 4.75 -1.94
N GLU A 572 37.26 3.86 -1.78
CA GLU A 572 38.38 4.05 -0.84
C GLU A 572 39.17 5.34 -1.15
N LYS A 573 39.18 5.78 -2.42
CA LYS A 573 39.83 7.01 -2.90
C LYS A 573 39.33 8.26 -2.17
N LEU A 574 38.04 8.31 -1.82
CA LEU A 574 37.45 9.39 -1.03
C LEU A 574 38.14 9.53 0.34
N PHE A 575 38.20 8.42 1.09
CA PHE A 575 38.74 8.41 2.44
C PHE A 575 40.25 8.70 2.44
N GLN A 576 40.98 8.13 1.48
CA GLN A 576 42.41 8.41 1.27
C GLN A 576 42.66 9.88 0.89
N MET A 577 41.86 10.45 -0.02
CA MET A 577 42.00 11.85 -0.42
C MET A 577 41.78 12.79 0.77
N ILE A 578 40.68 12.61 1.52
CA ILE A 578 40.37 13.42 2.72
C ILE A 578 41.55 13.40 3.70
N GLN A 579 42.11 12.22 3.99
CA GLN A 579 43.28 12.09 4.88
C GLN A 579 44.52 12.78 4.31
N SER A 580 44.80 12.62 3.00
CA SER A 580 45.93 13.27 2.32
C SER A 580 45.86 14.80 2.34
N ARG A 581 44.65 15.37 2.44
CA ARG A 581 44.37 16.80 2.56
C ARG A 581 44.29 17.28 4.02
N GLY A 582 44.62 16.42 5.00
CA GLY A 582 44.60 16.74 6.43
C GLY A 582 43.21 16.78 7.06
N GLY A 583 42.19 16.25 6.39
CA GLY A 583 40.82 16.10 6.90
C GLY A 583 40.62 14.81 7.72
N LYS A 584 39.49 14.72 8.41
CA LYS A 584 39.06 13.52 9.14
C LYS A 584 37.98 12.80 8.33
N SER A 585 38.34 11.68 7.73
CA SER A 585 37.41 10.85 6.96
C SER A 585 36.63 9.90 7.87
N GLU A 586 35.29 9.90 7.81
CA GLU A 586 34.46 8.94 8.54
C GLU A 586 33.60 8.12 7.59
N MET A 587 33.71 6.79 7.68
CA MET A 587 32.85 5.86 6.93
C MET A 587 31.62 5.51 7.76
N TYR A 588 30.42 5.74 7.21
CA TYR A 588 29.17 5.53 7.94
C TYR A 588 28.12 4.71 7.16
N LYS A 589 27.02 4.37 7.83
CA LYS A 589 25.91 3.57 7.26
C LYS A 589 25.23 4.30 6.11
N THR A 590 24.77 3.56 5.11
CA THR A 590 23.92 4.09 4.03
C THR A 590 22.58 4.59 4.60
N GLY A 591 22.08 5.68 4.03
CA GLY A 591 20.74 6.22 4.26
C GLY A 591 20.78 7.67 4.70
N HIS A 592 20.27 8.55 3.84
CA HIS A 592 20.22 10.00 4.06
C HIS A 592 19.79 10.46 5.47
N SER A 593 18.76 9.85 6.08
CA SER A 593 18.36 10.17 7.46
C SER A 593 19.39 9.79 8.53
N LEU A 594 20.15 8.70 8.33
CA LEU A 594 21.23 8.28 9.22
C LEU A 594 22.46 9.17 9.07
N ILE A 595 22.79 9.56 7.83
CA ILE A 595 23.86 10.52 7.53
C ILE A 595 23.57 11.89 8.17
N LYS A 596 22.37 12.45 7.96
CA LYS A 596 21.93 13.72 8.58
C LYS A 596 22.02 13.70 10.11
N LYS A 597 21.63 12.59 10.75
CA LYS A 597 21.81 12.42 12.20
C LYS A 597 23.31 12.40 12.57
N ARG A 598 24.11 11.61 11.86
CA ARG A 598 25.55 11.45 12.17
C ARG A 598 26.34 12.74 12.01
N MET A 599 26.06 13.54 10.98
CA MET A 599 26.68 14.84 10.78
C MET A 599 26.55 15.75 12.01
N LYS A 600 25.37 15.78 12.64
CA LYS A 600 25.12 16.55 13.86
C LYS A 600 25.86 16.00 15.07
N GLU A 601 25.99 14.68 15.19
CA GLU A 601 26.72 14.02 16.29
C GLU A 601 28.22 14.31 16.28
N VAL A 602 28.85 14.36 15.09
CA VAL A 602 30.31 14.49 14.94
C VAL A 602 30.77 15.88 14.48
N GLY A 603 29.85 16.78 14.17
CA GLY A 603 30.16 18.10 13.62
C GLY A 603 30.77 18.03 12.21
N ALA A 604 30.26 17.14 11.35
CA ALA A 604 30.76 17.01 9.99
C ALA A 604 30.39 18.23 9.13
N ALA A 605 31.38 18.77 8.41
CA ALA A 605 31.20 19.95 7.57
C ALA A 605 30.44 19.61 6.28
N ILE A 606 30.70 18.43 5.71
CA ILE A 606 30.02 17.89 4.53
C ILE A 606 29.91 16.37 4.66
N ALA A 607 28.86 15.80 4.10
CA ALA A 607 28.71 14.35 3.92
C ALA A 607 28.17 14.03 2.53
N GLY A 608 28.31 12.78 2.11
CA GLY A 608 27.71 12.33 0.86
C GLY A 608 27.52 10.82 0.74
N GLU A 609 26.58 10.46 -0.11
CA GLU A 609 26.29 9.10 -0.53
C GLU A 609 26.66 8.91 -2.01
N MET A 610 27.06 7.69 -2.41
CA MET A 610 27.34 7.37 -3.81
C MET A 610 26.13 7.60 -4.71
N SER A 611 24.92 7.54 -4.13
CA SER A 611 23.65 7.87 -4.80
C SER A 611 23.43 9.36 -5.13
N GLY A 612 24.40 10.24 -4.85
CA GLY A 612 24.33 11.67 -5.21
C GLY A 612 23.60 12.56 -4.20
N HIS A 613 23.14 12.01 -3.07
CA HIS A 613 22.76 12.81 -1.90
C HIS A 613 24.00 13.46 -1.29
N LEU A 614 24.03 14.79 -1.24
CA LEU A 614 25.16 15.58 -0.74
C LEU A 614 24.67 16.58 0.29
N PHE A 615 25.24 16.51 1.50
CA PHE A 615 24.73 17.20 2.69
C PHE A 615 25.77 18.21 3.17
N PHE A 616 25.36 19.48 3.32
CA PHE A 616 26.28 20.57 3.64
C PHE A 616 25.90 21.21 4.98
N ALA A 617 26.79 21.14 5.97
CA ALA A 617 26.73 21.99 7.17
C ALA A 617 27.63 23.23 7.01
N ASP A 618 28.72 23.11 6.23
CA ASP A 618 29.50 24.25 5.75
C ASP A 618 28.62 25.20 4.90
N ARG A 619 28.40 26.41 5.42
CA ARG A 619 27.55 27.48 4.83
C ARG A 619 26.09 27.09 4.59
N TYR A 620 25.60 25.99 5.17
CA TYR A 620 24.24 25.49 4.93
C TYR A 620 23.68 24.69 6.12
N PHE A 621 22.52 24.07 5.96
CA PHE A 621 21.68 23.60 7.10
C PHE A 621 21.84 22.13 7.50
N GLY A 622 22.72 21.38 6.82
CA GLY A 622 23.01 19.97 7.10
C GLY A 622 22.06 18.97 6.44
N PHE A 623 21.25 19.39 5.47
CA PHE A 623 20.41 18.50 4.66
C PHE A 623 20.91 18.35 3.21
N ASP A 624 20.36 17.34 2.55
CA ASP A 624 20.53 16.91 1.16
C ASP A 624 19.88 17.90 0.19
N ASP A 625 20.69 18.54 -0.69
CA ASP A 625 20.22 19.53 -1.66
C ASP A 625 21.07 19.54 -2.94
N ALA A 626 20.47 19.09 -4.05
CA ALA A 626 21.14 18.99 -5.34
C ALA A 626 21.36 20.34 -6.04
N LEU A 627 20.46 21.32 -5.85
CA LEU A 627 20.56 22.65 -6.46
C LEU A 627 21.67 23.46 -5.76
N TYR A 628 21.76 23.37 -4.43
CA TYR A 628 22.89 23.91 -3.67
C TYR A 628 24.20 23.18 -4.03
N ALA A 629 24.19 21.85 -4.11
CA ALA A 629 25.36 21.06 -4.52
C ALA A 629 25.89 21.49 -5.90
N SER A 630 25.00 21.77 -6.86
CA SER A 630 25.37 22.25 -8.20
C SER A 630 26.15 23.56 -8.15
N LEU A 631 25.68 24.54 -7.36
CA LEU A 631 26.40 25.80 -7.19
C LEU A 631 27.74 25.62 -6.46
N ARG A 632 27.81 24.70 -5.49
CA ARG A 632 29.09 24.32 -4.84
C ARG A 632 30.08 23.65 -5.80
N ILE A 633 29.62 22.77 -6.70
CA ILE A 633 30.46 22.15 -7.74
C ILE A 633 31.07 23.23 -8.64
N LEU A 634 30.24 24.16 -9.14
CA LEU A 634 30.70 25.28 -9.95
C LEU A 634 31.68 26.18 -9.17
N GLU A 635 31.45 26.40 -7.87
CA GLU A 635 32.29 27.24 -7.03
C GLU A 635 33.70 26.66 -6.89
N VAL A 636 33.82 25.35 -6.64
CA VAL A 636 35.11 24.65 -6.59
C VAL A 636 35.81 24.71 -7.95
N ILE A 637 35.08 24.54 -9.06
CA ILE A 637 35.63 24.57 -10.42
C ILE A 637 36.16 25.97 -10.78
N ASP A 638 35.45 27.06 -10.45
CA ASP A 638 35.89 28.44 -10.70
C ASP A 638 37.00 28.88 -9.72
N GLU A 639 36.93 28.46 -8.46
CA GLU A 639 37.92 28.86 -7.48
C GLU A 639 39.31 28.29 -7.82
N PHE A 640 39.36 27.00 -8.17
CA PHE A 640 40.60 26.25 -8.39
C PHE A 640 40.94 26.05 -9.87
N ASN A 641 40.13 26.57 -10.79
CA ASN A 641 40.29 26.43 -12.24
C ASN A 641 40.44 24.94 -12.66
N ILE A 642 39.52 24.11 -12.19
CA ILE A 642 39.54 22.66 -12.40
C ILE A 642 38.99 22.28 -13.78
N ASP A 643 39.78 21.51 -14.51
CA ASP A 643 39.33 20.65 -15.60
C ASP A 643 38.96 19.30 -14.96
N LEU A 644 37.69 18.90 -15.00
CA LEU A 644 37.21 17.68 -14.34
C LEU A 644 37.90 16.42 -14.86
N ASP A 645 38.09 16.34 -16.18
CA ASP A 645 38.70 15.18 -16.84
C ASP A 645 40.17 15.02 -16.44
N ARG A 646 40.92 16.12 -16.29
CA ARG A 646 42.31 16.11 -15.79
C ARG A 646 42.43 16.03 -14.27
N TRP A 647 41.43 16.47 -13.52
CA TRP A 647 41.47 16.43 -12.06
C TRP A 647 41.32 15.00 -11.54
N ILE A 648 40.44 14.19 -12.16
CA ILE A 648 40.25 12.79 -11.74
C ILE A 648 41.46 11.90 -12.05
N GLU A 649 42.26 12.24 -13.07
CA GLU A 649 43.54 11.56 -13.42
C GLU A 649 44.62 11.68 -12.31
N GLN A 650 44.45 12.56 -11.33
CA GLN A 650 45.38 12.70 -10.20
C GLN A 650 45.21 11.61 -9.14
N PHE A 651 44.12 10.83 -9.21
CA PHE A 651 43.82 9.73 -8.31
C PHE A 651 44.09 8.38 -8.98
N PRO A 652 44.36 7.31 -8.20
CA PRO A 652 44.57 5.99 -8.78
C PRO A 652 43.43 5.58 -9.71
N SER A 653 43.78 5.10 -10.91
CA SER A 653 42.82 4.42 -11.78
C SER A 653 42.34 3.12 -11.14
N GLY A 654 41.19 2.65 -11.59
CA GLY A 654 40.59 1.41 -11.12
C GLY A 654 39.27 1.16 -11.80
N VAL A 655 38.74 -0.05 -11.63
CA VAL A 655 37.43 -0.46 -12.11
C VAL A 655 36.51 -0.71 -10.93
N SER A 656 35.22 -0.41 -11.08
CA SER A 656 34.21 -0.77 -10.10
C SER A 656 32.98 -1.33 -10.77
N THR A 657 32.31 -2.28 -10.13
CA THR A 657 30.95 -2.63 -10.53
C THR A 657 30.02 -1.43 -10.34
N PRO A 658 28.91 -1.34 -11.09
CA PRO A 658 27.74 -0.59 -10.64
C PRO A 658 27.21 -1.17 -9.31
N GLU A 659 26.15 -0.57 -8.77
CA GLU A 659 25.44 -1.17 -7.64
C GLU A 659 24.70 -2.43 -8.11
N ILE A 660 25.24 -3.62 -7.78
CA ILE A 660 24.62 -4.90 -8.11
C ILE A 660 23.55 -5.19 -7.06
N ARG A 661 22.31 -5.39 -7.49
CA ARG A 661 21.20 -5.79 -6.64
C ARG A 661 20.86 -7.26 -6.89
N MET A 662 21.10 -8.09 -5.89
CA MET A 662 20.85 -9.53 -5.95
C MET A 662 19.62 -9.86 -5.11
N GLU A 663 18.59 -10.44 -5.73
CA GLU A 663 17.35 -10.85 -5.06
C GLU A 663 17.60 -11.95 -4.02
N CYS A 664 16.96 -11.80 -2.86
CA CYS A 664 17.05 -12.75 -1.75
C CYS A 664 15.87 -12.57 -0.80
N THR A 665 15.41 -13.65 -0.18
CA THR A 665 14.33 -13.55 0.82
C THR A 665 14.79 -12.76 2.05
N ARG A 666 13.83 -12.28 2.86
CA ARG A 666 14.12 -11.58 4.11
C ARG A 666 15.01 -12.38 5.07
N GLU A 667 14.84 -13.70 5.09
CA GLU A 667 15.62 -14.67 5.89
C GLU A 667 17.03 -14.85 5.31
N GLU A 668 17.18 -14.93 3.99
CA GLU A 668 18.47 -15.08 3.32
C GLU A 668 19.41 -13.88 3.54
N LYS A 669 18.89 -12.65 3.61
CA LYS A 669 19.71 -11.41 3.72
C LYS A 669 20.79 -11.48 4.79
N ALA A 670 20.41 -11.82 6.03
CA ALA A 670 21.32 -11.85 7.16
C ALA A 670 22.32 -13.02 7.03
N TRP A 671 21.86 -14.16 6.52
CA TRP A 671 22.68 -15.34 6.28
C TRP A 671 23.76 -15.08 5.22
N LEU A 672 23.41 -14.43 4.11
CA LEU A 672 24.34 -14.05 3.03
C LEU A 672 25.45 -13.12 3.52
N VAL A 673 25.11 -12.09 4.29
CA VAL A 673 26.09 -11.17 4.89
C VAL A 673 26.99 -11.90 5.89
N ASN A 674 26.42 -12.73 6.77
CA ASN A 674 27.19 -13.50 7.76
C ASN A 674 28.14 -14.50 7.11
N LYS A 675 27.73 -15.18 6.03
CA LYS A 675 28.60 -16.07 5.22
C LYS A 675 29.88 -15.39 4.75
N VAL A 676 29.76 -14.16 4.25
CA VAL A 676 30.89 -13.35 3.77
C VAL A 676 31.79 -12.91 4.94
N ILE A 677 31.20 -12.54 6.08
CA ILE A 677 31.94 -12.23 7.31
C ILE A 677 32.72 -13.46 7.82
N GLU A 678 32.09 -14.63 7.89
CA GLU A 678 32.70 -15.87 8.39
C GLU A 678 33.84 -16.37 7.53
N TYR A 679 33.74 -16.19 6.20
CA TYR A 679 34.81 -16.52 5.26
C TYR A 679 36.00 -15.59 5.45
N PHE A 680 35.83 -14.28 5.24
CA PHE A 680 36.94 -13.33 5.26
C PHE A 680 37.56 -13.11 6.63
N ARG A 681 36.89 -13.48 7.75
CA ARG A 681 37.52 -13.52 9.08
C ARG A 681 38.64 -14.55 9.22
N GLN A 682 38.73 -15.52 8.32
CA GLN A 682 39.79 -16.54 8.31
C GLN A 682 41.00 -16.11 7.46
N GLU A 683 40.83 -15.07 6.63
CA GLU A 683 41.90 -14.53 5.79
C GLU A 683 42.76 -13.53 6.58
N PRO A 684 44.09 -13.71 6.64
CA PRO A 684 44.96 -12.91 7.52
C PRO A 684 45.24 -11.49 7.00
N GLU A 685 45.01 -11.21 5.72
CA GLU A 685 45.45 -9.99 5.01
C GLU A 685 44.28 -9.10 4.56
N VAL A 686 43.17 -9.09 5.32
CA VAL A 686 41.98 -8.28 5.01
C VAL A 686 41.53 -7.40 6.17
N ARG A 687 41.04 -6.19 5.85
CA ARG A 687 40.39 -5.28 6.81
C ARG A 687 38.88 -5.39 6.65
N ILE A 688 38.18 -5.79 7.71
CA ILE A 688 36.73 -5.96 7.72
C ILE A 688 36.06 -4.80 8.47
N ASN A 689 35.14 -4.11 7.81
CA ASN A 689 34.21 -3.16 8.41
C ASN A 689 32.79 -3.72 8.32
N SER A 690 32.11 -3.87 9.46
CA SER A 690 30.75 -4.40 9.56
C SER A 690 29.73 -3.39 10.11
N ILE A 691 29.90 -2.09 9.83
CA ILE A 691 28.99 -1.03 10.30
C ILE A 691 27.62 -1.06 9.61
N ASP A 692 27.57 -1.49 8.35
CA ASP A 692 26.38 -1.66 7.50
C ASP A 692 26.66 -2.75 6.45
N GLY A 693 26.23 -3.98 6.74
CA GLY A 693 26.65 -5.17 6.00
C GLY A 693 28.08 -5.58 6.33
N VAL A 694 28.85 -5.96 5.31
CA VAL A 694 30.28 -6.24 5.40
C VAL A 694 31.03 -5.62 4.23
N ARG A 695 31.98 -4.74 4.52
CA ARG A 695 33.00 -4.23 3.59
C ARG A 695 34.33 -4.89 3.93
N VAL A 696 34.94 -5.56 2.95
CA VAL A 696 36.24 -6.20 3.04
C VAL A 696 37.20 -5.44 2.14
N SER A 697 38.30 -4.93 2.71
CA SER A 697 39.33 -4.18 1.99
C SER A 697 40.66 -4.92 2.03
N PHE A 698 41.32 -5.02 0.88
CA PHE A 698 42.55 -5.78 0.65
C PHE A 698 43.77 -4.83 0.58
N GLU A 699 44.98 -5.37 0.70
CA GLU A 699 46.22 -4.57 0.66
C GLU A 699 46.53 -3.98 -0.74
N ASP A 700 46.08 -4.63 -1.81
CA ASP A 700 46.20 -4.17 -3.20
C ASP A 700 45.29 -2.96 -3.53
N GLY A 701 44.51 -2.47 -2.55
CA GLY A 701 43.56 -1.37 -2.72
C GLY A 701 42.18 -1.79 -3.22
N ALA A 702 41.96 -3.07 -3.53
CA ALA A 702 40.63 -3.57 -3.85
C ALA A 702 39.74 -3.61 -2.60
N TRP A 703 38.42 -3.55 -2.81
CA TRP A 703 37.44 -3.82 -1.77
C TRP A 703 36.13 -4.35 -2.34
N LEU A 704 35.42 -5.14 -1.54
CA LEU A 704 34.04 -5.58 -1.80
C LEU A 704 33.13 -5.19 -0.64
N LEU A 705 31.89 -4.85 -0.95
CA LEU A 705 30.80 -4.62 0.00
C LEU A 705 29.67 -5.60 -0.29
N VAL A 706 29.12 -6.19 0.75
CA VAL A 706 27.89 -6.99 0.71
C VAL A 706 27.00 -6.51 1.86
N ARG A 707 25.86 -5.90 1.55
CA ARG A 707 24.93 -5.37 2.57
C ARG A 707 23.48 -5.69 2.27
N ALA A 708 22.69 -5.95 3.30
CA ALA A 708 21.25 -6.11 3.17
C ALA A 708 20.60 -4.76 2.79
N SER A 709 19.69 -4.76 1.82
CA SER A 709 18.88 -3.57 1.56
C SER A 709 17.84 -3.38 2.66
N ASN A 710 17.76 -2.13 3.14
CA ASN A 710 16.80 -1.65 4.13
C ASN A 710 15.40 -1.38 3.53
N THR A 711 15.25 -1.41 2.20
CA THR A 711 14.03 -0.97 1.50
C THR A 711 13.48 -1.96 0.47
N GLN A 712 14.24 -3.00 0.11
CA GLN A 712 13.88 -3.99 -0.91
C GLN A 712 14.39 -5.37 -0.51
N GLU A 713 13.82 -6.45 -1.04
CA GLU A 713 14.26 -7.85 -0.80
C GLU A 713 15.50 -8.23 -1.63
N VAL A 714 16.56 -7.44 -1.45
CA VAL A 714 17.85 -7.62 -2.13
C VAL A 714 19.02 -7.48 -1.16
N VAL A 715 20.14 -8.12 -1.52
CA VAL A 715 21.48 -7.76 -1.05
C VAL A 715 22.12 -6.86 -2.11
N VAL A 716 22.69 -5.75 -1.66
CA VAL A 716 23.46 -4.82 -2.48
C VAL A 716 24.94 -5.22 -2.42
N ILE A 717 25.54 -5.37 -3.59
CA ILE A 717 26.96 -5.69 -3.78
C ILE A 717 27.61 -4.54 -4.57
N ARG A 718 28.77 -4.05 -4.12
CA ARG A 718 29.66 -3.17 -4.90
C ARG A 718 31.09 -3.65 -4.70
N ILE A 719 31.86 -3.72 -5.79
CA ILE A 719 33.27 -4.11 -5.76
C ILE A 719 34.07 -3.05 -6.53
N GLU A 720 35.22 -2.67 -5.99
CA GLU A 720 36.22 -1.82 -6.66
C GLU A 720 37.57 -2.56 -6.64
N ALA A 721 38.32 -2.48 -7.73
CA ALA A 721 39.62 -3.14 -7.87
C ALA A 721 40.58 -2.31 -8.75
N PRO A 722 41.91 -2.51 -8.63
CA PRO A 722 42.89 -1.84 -9.48
C PRO A 722 42.71 -2.11 -10.98
N ASP A 723 42.27 -3.32 -11.34
CA ASP A 723 42.07 -3.75 -12.72
C ASP A 723 40.93 -4.79 -12.85
N GLN A 724 40.55 -5.06 -14.11
CA GLN A 724 39.46 -5.97 -14.46
C GLN A 724 39.72 -7.42 -14.03
N SER A 725 40.98 -7.90 -14.09
CA SER A 725 41.35 -9.25 -13.69
C SER A 725 41.11 -9.46 -12.20
N ARG A 726 41.50 -8.47 -11.38
CA ARG A 726 41.26 -8.50 -9.94
C ARG A 726 39.78 -8.34 -9.60
N LEU A 727 39.03 -7.51 -10.34
CA LEU A 727 37.58 -7.39 -10.19
C LEU A 727 36.87 -8.73 -10.44
N ASP A 728 37.19 -9.40 -11.54
CA ASP A 728 36.59 -10.68 -11.91
C ASP A 728 37.00 -11.82 -10.96
N SER A 729 38.23 -11.79 -10.43
CA SER A 729 38.68 -12.68 -9.37
C SER A 729 37.81 -12.54 -8.11
N LEU A 730 37.60 -11.31 -7.61
CA LEU A 730 36.77 -11.06 -6.42
C LEU A 730 35.29 -11.40 -6.66
N LYS A 731 34.75 -11.16 -7.86
CA LYS A 731 33.39 -11.61 -8.24
C LYS A 731 33.27 -13.13 -8.21
N SER A 732 34.24 -13.86 -8.75
CA SER A 732 34.24 -15.33 -8.75
C SER A 732 34.37 -15.92 -7.35
N GLU A 733 35.23 -15.33 -6.52
CA GLU A 733 35.40 -15.67 -5.11
C GLU A 733 34.09 -15.44 -4.33
N LEU A 734 33.52 -14.24 -4.44
CA LEU A 734 32.29 -13.89 -3.74
C LEU A 734 31.10 -14.76 -4.17
N SER A 735 30.97 -15.07 -5.46
CA SER A 735 29.94 -15.98 -6.00
C SER A 735 30.01 -17.37 -5.37
N LYS A 736 31.22 -17.90 -5.12
CA LYS A 736 31.42 -19.19 -4.43
C LYS A 736 30.98 -19.13 -2.96
N ILE A 737 31.34 -18.05 -2.25
CA ILE A 737 30.98 -17.86 -0.83
C ILE A 737 29.46 -17.84 -0.64
N ILE A 738 28.75 -17.07 -1.47
CA ILE A 738 27.30 -16.87 -1.37
C ILE A 738 26.48 -17.94 -2.11
N SER A 739 27.13 -18.81 -2.89
CA SER A 739 26.50 -19.87 -3.71
C SER A 739 25.43 -19.33 -4.69
N LYS A 740 25.60 -18.10 -5.17
CA LYS A 740 24.78 -17.44 -6.20
C LYS A 740 25.71 -16.77 -7.21
N GLU A 741 25.33 -16.74 -8.48
CA GLU A 741 26.11 -16.09 -9.54
C GLU A 741 25.99 -14.56 -9.44
N ILE A 742 27.12 -13.86 -9.43
CA ILE A 742 27.14 -12.39 -9.51
C ILE A 742 27.25 -12.00 -10.99
N PRO A 743 26.25 -11.28 -11.56
CA PRO A 743 26.18 -11.02 -12.99
C PRO A 743 27.41 -10.26 -13.50
N TYR A 744 27.79 -10.53 -14.74
CA TYR A 744 28.61 -9.62 -15.54
C TYR A 744 27.70 -8.49 -16.04
N VAL A 745 28.04 -7.26 -15.63
CA VAL A 745 27.32 -6.01 -15.91
C VAL A 745 28.30 -5.06 -16.55
#